data_AF-A0A7W9FFC7-F1
#
_entry.id   AF-A0A7W9FFC7-F1
#
_cell.length_a   1.000
_cell.length_b   1.000
_cell.length_c   1.000
_cell.angle_alpha   90.00
_cell.angle_beta   90.00
_cell.angle_gamma   90.00
#
_symmetry.space_group_name_H-M   'P 1'
#
loop_
_entity.id
_entity.type
_entity.pdbx_description
1 polymer ?
#
loop_
_entity_poly.entity_id
_entity_poly.type
_entity_poly.pdbx_seq_one_letter_code
_entity_poly.pdbx_strand_id
1 'polypeptide(L)'
;MPASRYLDSSGTQSEFGFAHFAGLGGALSGFNGLDPNPQYFASTEDRGGLRPNGRVSLGTSEAGAHLTRGNLHWDGAGAVGQAVTVTFAFRSTAPDSIPNGYGGFSRFTDAQIAATLLALSAWSDVANITFQRVSGAAGEEAYTNNASMLFGNFSNVPQEVYAFGASPGSRDSASGAGDVWTNSARGVMANPVVLENGQRYLTFAIGQALGLQRAETAYFEDSQQYSVMSAFTEGATGGIYGARYSAAPMLDDIAAIQRLYGANMTTRTGDTVYGFNSTASQPWFSARSSTSPLIFAVWDAGGVDTLDFSGYAVEQTIDLRQTSFSSVGGLTGNVAIALGAAIENAVGGSGNDRITGNSGDNVLTGNAGQDTIDGGLGTDTAVFRFPRSEYTITVEGQMVLVSHPTEGTDALRNIEFLRFSDQTIPTVTLGGLMVTGDILNNLMDGTGFDDTLSGLGGNDTLTGLGGNDSLNGGSGNDTIAGGNGDDIVTGGLGNDTLDGGTGSDVADYSGASGSVQVSLVTGLATGAEGSDTLTGFEHIRGGAFNDVLIGDDQANRIEGNGGVDILRGGGGNDILITAAPTTNPLGATLDGGDGNDSLRGGAGIDTLIGGAGSDLIDGDFGVDAALYSGVRRQYGVSAASGPVTPFVTRSTVSGGPEGGTDTLVDVEQCRFVDGVMSFDVNGIPAQVMRLYDTILDRQPDQAGLDVQVRALASGSTTLLALASAFTASPEFVDRYGTLSNEQFVGQLYRFALDRDATAAEITFQAAALNTGTSRAQLLVNFSESGEHRVQTQSVLNAGLWVPDEKALQIARLYDATFDRLPDAAGLAGQLAALNAGTSLLTLAANFAASPEFQARYGALSNQAFVEQLYRFCLDREGDAAGIAVQVNALNTGTSRAALLLAFSESPEHVALTAPLWSGGIRTIDAAFSGAVEESAGQKALDGQPLVLVAEDDTGIDGTPFEGKTGMDPDPQVQPGPAGEDPADVVIAFKIDDDAFVLPAQDALEPLVLPDVEGGLPMPFGGFASPTDDWMVTLPVNNDGALSDPFPWHRTAGEDGWMLH
;
A
#
# COMPACT_ATOMS: atom_id res chain seq x y z
N MET A 1 14.50 22.91 -11.52
CA MET A 1 14.32 23.93 -12.58
C MET A 1 14.53 25.32 -11.97
N PRO A 2 15.09 26.33 -12.68
CA PRO A 2 15.52 27.58 -12.05
C PRO A 2 14.33 28.51 -11.78
N ALA A 3 14.38 29.16 -10.62
CA ALA A 3 13.40 30.13 -10.15
C ALA A 3 13.30 31.35 -11.08
N SER A 4 12.12 31.59 -11.65
CA SER A 4 11.79 32.87 -12.27
C SER A 4 11.18 33.81 -11.23
N ARG A 5 11.92 34.89 -10.95
CA ARG A 5 11.46 36.09 -10.24
C ARG A 5 10.27 36.72 -10.96
N TYR A 6 9.20 37.01 -10.24
CA TYR A 6 8.27 38.10 -10.59
C TYR A 6 8.31 39.12 -9.45
N LEU A 7 8.84 40.31 -9.76
CA LEU A 7 8.63 41.53 -8.97
C LEU A 7 7.33 42.15 -9.45
N ASP A 8 6.40 42.42 -8.53
CA ASP A 8 5.31 43.36 -8.81
C ASP A 8 5.73 44.80 -8.49
N SER A 9 4.97 45.76 -9.00
CA SER A 9 5.41 47.13 -9.23
C SER A 9 5.15 48.10 -8.06
N SER A 10 5.14 47.67 -6.80
CA SER A 10 4.84 48.59 -5.68
C SER A 10 5.75 48.55 -4.45
N GLY A 11 6.68 47.60 -4.31
CA GLY A 11 7.84 47.75 -3.42
C GLY A 11 7.57 48.06 -1.94
N THR A 12 6.52 47.49 -1.33
CA THR A 12 6.31 47.55 0.14
C THR A 12 5.68 46.26 0.67
N GLN A 13 6.26 45.71 1.76
CA GLN A 13 5.75 44.56 2.52
C GLN A 13 4.65 44.98 3.50
N SER A 14 3.59 44.17 3.64
CA SER A 14 2.83 44.04 4.90
C SER A 14 2.05 42.72 4.95
N GLU A 15 2.01 42.15 6.16
CA GLU A 15 1.36 40.91 6.61
C GLU A 15 -0.18 40.89 6.53
N PHE A 16 -0.74 39.73 6.93
CA PHE A 16 -2.15 39.30 7.14
C PHE A 16 -2.84 38.69 5.91
N GLY A 17 -3.48 37.51 5.96
CA GLY A 17 -3.80 36.56 7.03
C GLY A 17 -4.79 35.50 6.47
N PHE A 18 -4.72 34.27 6.98
CA PHE A 18 -5.63 33.17 6.68
C PHE A 18 -7.07 33.42 7.19
N ALA A 19 -8.09 33.01 6.42
CA ALA A 19 -9.36 32.45 6.95
C ALA A 19 -10.27 31.82 5.86
N HIS A 20 -10.86 30.69 6.24
CA HIS A 20 -12.08 30.01 5.74
C HIS A 20 -12.02 29.10 4.51
N PHE A 21 -12.02 27.78 4.77
CA PHE A 21 -13.23 26.94 4.64
C PHE A 21 -13.29 25.92 5.78
N ALA A 22 -14.40 25.90 6.51
CA ALA A 22 -14.77 24.86 7.47
C ALA A 22 -16.27 24.58 7.28
N GLY A 23 -16.67 23.30 7.29
CA GLY A 23 -18.08 22.92 7.37
C GLY A 23 -18.34 21.44 7.08
N LEU A 24 -18.70 20.71 8.16
CA LEU A 24 -19.21 19.31 8.27
C LEU A 24 -18.10 18.23 8.31
N GLY A 25 -17.63 17.66 9.44
CA GLY A 25 -18.15 17.52 10.81
C GLY A 25 -18.93 16.20 10.96
N GLY A 26 -18.61 15.24 11.83
CA GLY A 26 -17.55 15.08 12.82
C GLY A 26 -17.76 13.77 13.59
N ALA A 27 -16.69 13.04 13.88
CA ALA A 27 -16.58 11.99 14.91
C ALA A 27 -15.14 11.42 14.95
N LEU A 28 -14.12 12.27 15.01
CA LEU A 28 -12.73 11.88 15.33
C LEU A 28 -12.08 13.08 16.05
N SER A 29 -12.52 13.34 17.27
CA SER A 29 -11.89 14.30 18.17
C SER A 29 -11.49 13.53 19.42
N GLY A 30 -10.33 12.89 19.35
CA GLY A 30 -9.83 12.04 20.41
C GLY A 30 -8.35 11.68 20.35
N PHE A 31 -7.59 12.07 19.32
CA PHE A 31 -6.12 11.94 19.32
C PHE A 31 -5.53 13.05 18.46
N ASN A 32 -4.98 14.09 19.11
CA ASN A 32 -4.07 15.06 18.50
C ASN A 32 -3.32 15.77 19.64
N GLY A 33 -2.46 14.99 20.29
CA GLY A 33 -1.34 15.47 21.12
C GLY A 33 -0.01 15.43 20.36
N LEU A 34 -0.02 15.07 19.07
CA LEU A 34 1.15 15.10 18.20
C LEU A 34 0.98 16.25 17.19
N ASP A 35 2.01 17.08 17.15
CA ASP A 35 2.17 18.22 16.25
C ASP A 35 1.83 17.84 14.78
N PRO A 36 0.87 18.51 14.12
CA PRO A 36 0.50 18.20 12.74
C PRO A 36 1.50 18.73 11.70
N ASN A 37 2.74 19.08 12.09
CA ASN A 37 3.77 19.43 11.12
C ASN A 37 5.21 19.20 11.64
N PRO A 38 5.74 17.95 11.59
CA PRO A 38 7.18 17.78 11.70
C PRO A 38 7.80 18.37 10.43
N GLN A 39 8.50 19.49 10.57
CA GLN A 39 9.48 19.88 9.58
C GLN A 39 10.40 18.68 9.35
N TYR A 40 10.57 18.31 8.08
CA TYR A 40 11.40 17.22 7.56
C TYR A 40 12.79 17.13 8.24
N PHE A 41 12.87 16.55 9.44
CA PHE A 41 14.10 16.15 10.10
C PHE A 41 13.97 14.66 10.36
N ALA A 42 14.54 13.88 9.45
CA ALA A 42 14.74 12.47 9.73
C ALA A 42 15.83 12.36 10.81
N SER A 43 15.45 12.16 12.07
CA SER A 43 16.20 11.25 12.93
C SER A 43 16.24 9.88 12.23
N THR A 44 17.22 9.02 12.53
CA THR A 44 17.19 7.61 12.05
C THR A 44 15.92 6.87 12.36
N GLU A 45 15.15 7.38 13.32
CA GLU A 45 13.85 6.90 13.75
C GLU A 45 12.79 6.98 12.62
N ASP A 46 12.99 7.85 11.62
CA ASP A 46 12.21 7.91 10.37
C ASP A 46 12.98 7.29 9.17
N ARG A 47 14.22 6.80 9.35
CA ARG A 47 15.08 6.32 8.24
C ARG A 47 14.82 4.84 7.95
N GLY A 48 13.85 4.59 7.08
CA GLY A 48 13.53 3.28 6.50
C GLY A 48 12.45 3.44 5.43
N GLY A 49 12.47 2.62 4.38
CA GLY A 49 11.44 2.65 3.33
C GLY A 49 11.60 3.74 2.26
N LEU A 50 10.49 4.12 1.62
CA LEU A 50 10.45 5.09 0.51
C LEU A 50 9.95 6.46 0.98
N ARG A 51 10.70 7.52 0.69
CA ARG A 51 10.29 8.91 1.02
C ARG A 51 9.52 9.57 -0.14
N PRO A 52 8.77 10.68 0.10
CA PRO A 52 7.89 11.31 -0.90
C PRO A 52 8.57 11.78 -2.21
N ASN A 53 9.90 11.86 -2.25
CA ASN A 53 10.66 12.14 -3.47
C ASN A 53 11.05 10.89 -4.29
N GLY A 54 10.55 9.71 -3.91
CA GLY A 54 10.78 8.43 -4.58
C GLY A 54 12.18 7.84 -4.34
N ARG A 55 12.97 8.38 -3.40
CA ARG A 55 14.25 7.79 -3.01
C ARG A 55 14.10 6.90 -1.79
N VAL A 56 14.89 5.83 -1.77
CA VAL A 56 15.06 4.99 -0.59
C VAL A 56 15.71 5.81 0.52
N SER A 57 15.15 5.72 1.72
CA SER A 57 15.75 6.24 2.95
C SER A 57 16.60 5.13 3.57
N LEU A 58 17.88 5.39 3.80
CA LEU A 58 18.81 4.42 4.39
C LEU A 58 19.07 4.79 5.84
N GLY A 59 19.07 3.83 6.77
CA GLY A 59 19.53 4.05 8.14
C GLY A 59 21.03 4.41 8.21
N THR A 60 21.49 4.95 9.34
CA THR A 60 22.90 5.41 9.49
C THR A 60 23.93 4.31 9.23
N SER A 61 23.68 3.08 9.70
CA SER A 61 24.56 1.94 9.44
C SER A 61 24.61 1.55 7.96
N GLU A 62 23.47 1.61 7.27
CA GLU A 62 23.34 1.29 5.84
C GLU A 62 24.00 2.36 4.97
N ALA A 63 23.79 3.63 5.30
CA ALA A 63 24.48 4.75 4.67
C ALA A 63 26.01 4.66 4.89
N GLY A 64 26.44 4.28 6.10
CA GLY A 64 27.84 4.00 6.40
C GLY A 64 28.42 2.86 5.56
N ALA A 65 27.65 1.78 5.34
CA ALA A 65 28.01 0.69 4.44
C ALA A 65 28.09 1.17 2.97
N HIS A 66 27.17 2.03 2.55
CA HIS A 66 27.17 2.62 1.21
C HIS A 66 28.41 3.48 0.96
N LEU A 67 28.80 4.34 1.91
CA LEU A 67 30.02 5.16 1.86
C LEU A 67 31.32 4.32 1.85
N THR A 68 31.24 3.04 2.24
CA THR A 68 32.38 2.11 2.34
C THR A 68 32.26 0.90 1.40
N ARG A 69 31.40 0.96 0.38
CA ARG A 69 31.11 -0.12 -0.58
C ARG A 69 32.34 -0.77 -1.23
N GLY A 70 33.43 -0.03 -1.38
CA GLY A 70 34.71 -0.54 -1.91
C GLY A 70 35.57 -1.29 -0.90
N ASN A 71 35.20 -1.33 0.39
CA ASN A 71 35.97 -1.90 1.51
C ASN A 71 37.45 -1.46 1.48
N LEU A 72 37.69 -0.18 1.18
CA LEU A 72 39.03 0.38 1.03
C LEU A 72 39.61 0.69 2.41
N HIS A 73 40.63 -0.07 2.81
CA HIS A 73 41.32 0.06 4.09
C HIS A 73 42.84 0.08 3.87
N TRP A 74 43.59 0.80 4.70
CA TRP A 74 45.06 0.95 4.58
C TRP A 74 45.85 -0.36 4.64
N ASP A 75 45.32 -1.38 5.32
CA ASP A 75 45.91 -2.72 5.39
C ASP A 75 45.15 -3.76 4.55
N GLY A 76 44.33 -3.28 3.59
CA GLY A 76 43.56 -4.10 2.66
C GLY A 76 42.17 -4.49 3.17
N ALA A 77 41.31 -4.98 2.27
CA ALA A 77 39.88 -5.23 2.54
C ALA A 77 39.61 -6.26 3.65
N GLY A 78 40.53 -7.21 3.89
CA GLY A 78 40.42 -8.18 4.98
C GLY A 78 40.63 -7.59 6.39
N ALA A 79 41.02 -6.32 6.48
CA ALA A 79 41.27 -5.62 7.74
C ALA A 79 40.16 -4.61 8.10
N VAL A 80 39.02 -4.62 7.40
CA VAL A 80 37.84 -3.83 7.80
C VAL A 80 37.46 -4.13 9.27
N GLY A 81 37.23 -3.07 10.04
CA GLY A 81 36.97 -3.10 11.48
C GLY A 81 38.23 -3.12 12.36
N GLN A 82 39.44 -3.09 11.78
CA GLN A 82 40.69 -3.12 12.54
C GLN A 82 41.31 -1.72 12.69
N ALA A 83 41.94 -1.48 13.84
CA ALA A 83 42.66 -0.24 14.10
C ALA A 83 43.88 -0.08 13.17
N VAL A 84 44.24 1.17 12.85
CA VAL A 84 45.34 1.49 11.94
C VAL A 84 46.27 2.57 12.49
N THR A 85 47.56 2.48 12.16
CA THR A 85 48.49 3.63 12.25
C THR A 85 48.86 4.12 10.85
N VAL A 86 48.71 5.42 10.59
CA VAL A 86 49.04 6.06 9.31
C VAL A 86 50.09 7.14 9.55
N THR A 87 51.23 7.04 8.88
CA THR A 87 52.23 8.11 8.90
C THR A 87 51.83 9.22 7.94
N PHE A 88 51.97 10.47 8.34
CA PHE A 88 51.63 11.61 7.49
C PHE A 88 52.67 12.74 7.52
N ALA A 89 52.77 13.48 6.42
CA ALA A 89 53.62 14.67 6.33
C ALA A 89 53.16 15.67 5.26
N PHE A 90 53.70 16.89 5.32
CA PHE A 90 53.49 17.92 4.30
C PHE A 90 54.62 17.87 3.27
N ARG A 91 54.27 17.81 2.00
CA ARG A 91 55.22 17.55 0.92
C ARG A 91 56.27 18.67 0.80
N SER A 92 57.55 18.31 0.75
CA SER A 92 58.67 19.27 0.65
C SER A 92 58.96 19.73 -0.78
N THR A 93 58.75 18.85 -1.77
CA THR A 93 59.07 19.11 -3.18
C THR A 93 57.95 18.59 -4.09
N ALA A 94 57.86 19.10 -5.32
CA ALA A 94 56.89 18.60 -6.28
C ALA A 94 57.13 17.10 -6.59
N PRO A 95 56.08 16.29 -6.75
CA PRO A 95 56.20 14.92 -7.27
C PRO A 95 56.41 14.95 -8.79
N ASP A 96 56.77 13.81 -9.38
CA ASP A 96 56.93 13.66 -10.84
C ASP A 96 55.61 13.90 -11.58
N SER A 97 54.49 13.53 -10.97
CA SER A 97 53.14 13.83 -11.46
C SER A 97 52.19 14.03 -10.30
N ILE A 98 51.29 15.02 -10.42
CA ILE A 98 50.10 15.14 -9.57
C ILE A 98 48.98 14.35 -10.26
N PRO A 99 48.12 13.61 -9.52
CA PRO A 99 46.99 12.90 -10.11
C PRO A 99 46.13 13.78 -11.03
N ASN A 100 45.47 13.16 -12.01
CA ASN A 100 44.62 13.81 -13.02
C ASN A 100 45.34 14.80 -13.96
N GLY A 101 46.68 14.75 -14.04
CA GLY A 101 47.47 15.61 -14.92
C GLY A 101 47.58 17.06 -14.42
N TYR A 102 47.30 17.30 -13.14
CA TYR A 102 47.32 18.64 -12.55
C TYR A 102 48.75 19.15 -12.35
N GLY A 103 48.89 20.48 -12.25
CA GLY A 103 50.19 21.13 -12.10
C GLY A 103 50.16 22.36 -11.18
N GLY A 104 51.30 23.04 -11.08
CA GLY A 104 51.45 24.23 -10.25
C GLY A 104 51.55 23.91 -8.76
N PHE A 105 52.44 22.96 -8.42
CA PHE A 105 52.70 22.55 -7.04
C PHE A 105 53.09 23.74 -6.15
N SER A 106 52.52 23.79 -4.95
CA SER A 106 53.06 24.59 -3.86
C SER A 106 52.98 23.84 -2.53
N ARG A 107 53.85 24.24 -1.58
CA ARG A 107 53.83 23.69 -0.22
C ARG A 107 52.60 24.20 0.52
N PHE A 108 52.10 23.42 1.48
CA PHE A 108 51.05 23.89 2.39
C PHE A 108 51.53 25.10 3.20
N THR A 109 50.65 26.05 3.47
CA THR A 109 50.92 27.16 4.38
C THR A 109 50.75 26.72 5.84
N ASP A 110 51.25 27.50 6.80
CA ASP A 110 51.03 27.22 8.23
C ASP A 110 49.54 27.15 8.60
N ALA A 111 48.69 27.95 7.95
CA ALA A 111 47.24 27.90 8.12
C ALA A 111 46.64 26.59 7.60
N GLN A 112 47.07 26.13 6.41
CA GLN A 112 46.65 24.83 5.87
C GLN A 112 47.15 23.66 6.73
N ILE A 113 48.38 23.74 7.26
CA ILE A 113 48.93 22.75 8.20
C ILE A 113 48.05 22.67 9.45
N ALA A 114 47.74 23.81 10.08
CA ALA A 114 46.89 23.85 11.27
C ALA A 114 45.48 23.27 11.01
N ALA A 115 44.86 23.66 9.89
CA ALA A 115 43.56 23.13 9.46
C ALA A 115 43.58 21.62 9.18
N THR A 116 44.69 21.11 8.62
CA THR A 116 44.88 19.68 8.35
C THR A 116 45.01 18.88 9.63
N LEU A 117 45.80 19.36 10.59
CA LEU A 117 45.94 18.70 11.90
C LEU A 117 44.59 18.60 12.61
N LEU A 118 43.76 19.65 12.49
CA LEU A 118 42.42 19.68 13.03
C LEU A 118 41.46 18.70 12.32
N ALA A 119 41.55 18.55 11.00
CA ALA A 119 40.76 17.56 10.26
C ALA A 119 41.20 16.11 10.58
N LEU A 120 42.50 15.87 10.75
CA LEU A 120 43.04 14.57 11.18
C LEU A 120 42.58 14.22 12.60
N SER A 121 42.56 15.18 13.53
CA SER A 121 42.00 14.94 14.86
C SER A 121 40.52 14.62 14.80
N ALA A 122 39.74 15.28 13.94
CA ALA A 122 38.31 14.97 13.78
C ALA A 122 38.05 13.50 13.38
N TRP A 123 38.86 12.94 12.49
CA TRP A 123 38.74 11.52 12.09
C TRP A 123 39.25 10.54 13.15
N SER A 124 40.35 10.87 13.83
CA SER A 124 40.91 10.00 14.89
C SER A 124 40.13 10.08 16.21
N ASP A 125 39.38 11.16 16.44
CA ASP A 125 38.45 11.25 17.56
C ASP A 125 37.34 10.18 17.46
N VAL A 126 36.89 9.82 16.25
CA VAL A 126 35.71 8.96 16.05
C VAL A 126 36.03 7.51 15.74
N ALA A 127 37.23 7.19 15.24
CA ALA A 127 37.64 5.84 14.87
C ALA A 127 39.08 5.51 15.28
N ASN A 128 39.44 4.22 15.38
CA ASN A 128 40.76 3.76 15.85
C ASN A 128 41.89 3.99 14.82
N ILE A 129 42.14 5.26 14.50
CA ILE A 129 43.16 5.70 13.56
C ILE A 129 44.20 6.52 14.33
N THR A 130 45.44 6.04 14.34
CA THR A 130 46.57 6.79 14.89
C THR A 130 47.31 7.51 13.76
N PHE A 131 47.22 8.84 13.72
CA PHE A 131 48.00 9.65 12.78
C PHE A 131 49.36 10.02 13.37
N GLN A 132 50.42 9.49 12.77
CA GLN A 132 51.79 9.76 13.19
C GLN A 132 52.47 10.74 12.25
N ARG A 133 52.69 11.98 12.70
CA ARG A 133 53.44 12.97 11.93
C ARG A 133 54.92 12.57 11.83
N VAL A 134 55.46 12.49 10.62
CA VAL A 134 56.87 12.12 10.35
C VAL A 134 57.73 13.30 9.89
N SER A 135 57.32 14.51 10.28
CA SER A 135 58.04 15.77 10.09
C SER A 135 58.17 16.51 11.44
N GLY A 136 59.04 17.51 11.51
CA GLY A 136 59.08 18.48 12.61
C GLY A 136 57.81 19.33 12.69
N ALA A 137 57.69 20.15 13.75
CA ALA A 137 56.46 20.88 14.06
C ALA A 137 56.22 22.13 13.19
N ALA A 138 57.29 22.83 12.81
CA ALA A 138 57.24 24.14 12.13
C ALA A 138 58.47 24.40 11.25
N GLY A 139 58.44 25.46 10.44
CA GLY A 139 59.55 25.87 9.59
C GLY A 139 59.88 24.85 8.48
N GLU A 140 61.13 24.78 8.03
CA GLU A 140 61.55 23.83 7.00
C GLU A 140 61.47 22.36 7.48
N GLU A 141 61.59 22.11 8.78
CA GLU A 141 61.43 20.77 9.35
C GLU A 141 59.98 20.26 9.29
N ALA A 142 59.00 21.15 9.04
CA ALA A 142 57.59 20.77 8.88
C ALA A 142 57.32 19.95 7.62
N TYR A 143 58.29 19.84 6.71
CA TYR A 143 58.11 19.21 5.40
C TYR A 143 59.00 17.97 5.23
N THR A 144 58.43 16.92 4.66
CA THR A 144 59.15 15.73 4.19
C THR A 144 58.29 15.01 3.16
N ASN A 145 58.93 14.22 2.30
CA ASN A 145 58.23 13.33 1.37
C ASN A 145 58.19 11.89 1.90
N ASN A 146 58.66 11.61 3.11
CA ASN A 146 58.77 10.25 3.64
C ASN A 146 57.61 9.90 4.58
N ALA A 147 56.39 9.79 4.05
CA ALA A 147 55.20 9.39 4.79
C ALA A 147 54.27 8.55 3.90
N SER A 148 53.36 7.79 4.50
CA SER A 148 52.34 7.04 3.77
C SER A 148 51.23 7.95 3.20
N MET A 149 50.96 9.08 3.86
CA MET A 149 49.99 10.10 3.42
C MET A 149 50.68 11.46 3.31
N LEU A 150 50.70 12.05 2.10
CA LEU A 150 51.31 13.37 1.88
C LEU A 150 50.28 14.43 1.49
N PHE A 151 50.48 15.64 2.02
CA PHE A 151 49.65 16.81 1.74
C PHE A 151 50.38 17.80 0.82
N GLY A 152 49.71 18.30 -0.23
CA GLY A 152 50.28 19.27 -1.17
C GLY A 152 49.24 20.10 -1.93
N ASN A 153 49.65 21.27 -2.42
CA ASN A 153 48.79 22.14 -3.22
C ASN A 153 49.01 21.90 -4.72
N PHE A 154 47.97 22.19 -5.51
CA PHE A 154 48.04 22.39 -6.96
C PHE A 154 47.32 23.69 -7.35
N SER A 155 47.52 24.20 -8.57
CA SER A 155 46.89 25.46 -9.02
C SER A 155 46.52 25.54 -10.51
N ASN A 156 47.08 24.67 -11.36
CA ASN A 156 46.83 24.71 -12.81
C ASN A 156 45.66 23.78 -13.22
N VAL A 157 44.42 24.19 -12.91
CA VAL A 157 43.18 23.44 -13.24
C VAL A 157 41.99 24.38 -13.51
N PRO A 158 40.87 23.88 -14.09
CA PRO A 158 39.57 24.56 -14.04
C PRO A 158 39.18 24.87 -12.60
N GLN A 159 38.55 26.03 -12.37
CA GLN A 159 38.30 26.49 -11.00
C GLN A 159 37.52 25.46 -10.16
N GLU A 160 36.62 24.66 -10.73
CA GLU A 160 35.61 23.83 -10.04
C GLU A 160 36.13 22.80 -9.00
N VAL A 161 37.42 22.43 -9.00
CA VAL A 161 37.98 21.47 -8.02
C VAL A 161 38.54 22.21 -6.78
N TYR A 162 38.12 21.82 -5.58
CA TYR A 162 38.60 22.39 -4.31
C TYR A 162 39.68 21.54 -3.64
N ALA A 163 39.41 20.25 -3.45
CA ALA A 163 40.34 19.28 -2.88
C ALA A 163 39.93 17.85 -3.30
N PHE A 164 40.86 16.91 -3.20
CA PHE A 164 40.60 15.48 -3.34
C PHE A 164 41.66 14.67 -2.58
N GLY A 165 41.29 13.46 -2.17
CA GLY A 165 42.21 12.46 -1.62
C GLY A 165 42.28 11.24 -2.54
N ALA A 166 43.48 10.70 -2.73
CA ALA A 166 43.66 9.40 -3.35
C ALA A 166 43.30 8.30 -2.34
N SER A 167 42.62 7.24 -2.78
CA SER A 167 42.22 6.13 -1.91
C SER A 167 43.43 5.47 -1.21
N PRO A 168 43.21 4.78 -0.06
CA PRO A 168 44.23 3.99 0.62
C PRO A 168 44.87 2.96 -0.31
N GLY A 169 46.13 2.62 -0.06
CA GLY A 169 46.87 1.66 -0.86
C GLY A 169 48.26 1.41 -0.32
N SER A 170 49.25 1.26 -1.21
CA SER A 170 50.65 1.05 -0.81
C SER A 170 51.12 2.14 0.15
N ARG A 171 51.72 1.73 1.27
CA ARG A 171 52.29 2.60 2.31
C ARG A 171 53.66 3.18 1.96
N ASP A 172 54.23 2.79 0.81
CA ASP A 172 55.50 3.32 0.29
C ASP A 172 55.37 4.83 0.05
N SER A 173 56.35 5.61 0.48
CA SER A 173 56.37 7.07 0.31
C SER A 173 56.52 7.53 -1.15
N ALA A 174 56.90 6.63 -2.06
CA ALA A 174 56.86 6.86 -3.49
C ALA A 174 55.46 6.62 -4.11
N SER A 175 54.54 5.97 -3.38
CA SER A 175 53.15 5.78 -3.79
C SER A 175 52.39 7.09 -3.72
N GLY A 176 51.48 7.33 -4.67
CA GLY A 176 50.50 8.42 -4.58
C GLY A 176 49.24 8.05 -3.79
N ALA A 177 49.16 6.82 -3.25
CA ALA A 177 48.01 6.36 -2.48
C ALA A 177 47.87 7.15 -1.17
N GLY A 178 46.65 7.49 -0.78
CA GLY A 178 46.37 8.30 0.41
C GLY A 178 46.78 9.78 0.30
N ASP A 179 47.43 10.23 -0.77
CA ASP A 179 47.82 11.62 -0.90
C ASP A 179 46.62 12.56 -0.98
N VAL A 180 46.70 13.68 -0.26
CA VAL A 180 45.66 14.70 -0.19
C VAL A 180 46.12 15.97 -0.89
N TRP A 181 45.30 16.45 -1.82
CA TRP A 181 45.61 17.57 -2.69
C TRP A 181 44.57 18.68 -2.55
N THR A 182 45.02 19.93 -2.41
CA THR A 182 44.14 21.11 -2.35
C THR A 182 44.46 22.12 -3.44
N ASN A 183 43.44 22.79 -3.95
CA ASN A 183 43.60 23.79 -5.00
C ASN A 183 43.90 25.17 -4.40
N SER A 184 45.17 25.57 -4.39
CA SER A 184 45.59 26.85 -3.83
C SER A 184 45.12 28.06 -4.64
N ALA A 185 44.57 27.87 -5.85
CA ALA A 185 43.92 28.95 -6.61
C ALA A 185 42.54 29.32 -6.03
N ARG A 186 41.98 28.51 -5.13
CA ARG A 186 40.74 28.80 -4.40
C ARG A 186 41.04 29.54 -3.10
N GLY A 187 40.50 30.76 -2.95
CA GLY A 187 40.71 31.58 -1.75
C GLY A 187 40.38 30.86 -0.44
N VAL A 188 39.28 30.08 -0.41
CA VAL A 188 38.86 29.28 0.75
C VAL A 188 39.83 28.17 1.12
N MET A 189 40.63 27.66 0.16
CA MET A 189 41.62 26.61 0.41
C MET A 189 42.98 27.18 0.81
N ALA A 190 43.27 28.43 0.46
CA ALA A 190 44.52 29.08 0.85
C ALA A 190 44.57 29.40 2.36
N ASN A 191 43.41 29.65 2.97
CA ASN A 191 43.25 29.86 4.41
C ASN A 191 41.96 29.15 4.90
N PRO A 192 42.00 27.82 5.10
CA PRO A 192 40.84 27.08 5.60
C PRO A 192 40.50 27.50 7.03
N VAL A 193 39.21 27.75 7.29
CA VAL A 193 38.69 28.17 8.60
C VAL A 193 37.55 27.26 9.01
N VAL A 194 37.45 26.96 10.31
CA VAL A 194 36.36 26.18 10.90
C VAL A 194 35.01 26.81 10.56
N LEU A 195 34.04 25.97 10.20
CA LEU A 195 32.70 26.35 9.72
C LEU A 195 32.64 27.00 8.33
N GLU A 196 33.76 27.05 7.61
CA GLU A 196 33.81 27.44 6.21
C GLU A 196 34.12 26.25 5.30
N ASN A 197 33.76 26.39 4.02
CA ASN A 197 33.86 25.30 3.04
C ASN A 197 35.31 24.78 2.86
N GLY A 198 36.32 25.63 3.10
CA GLY A 198 37.73 25.23 3.02
C GLY A 198 38.11 24.13 4.01
N GLN A 199 37.65 24.23 5.27
CA GLN A 199 37.88 23.20 6.29
C GLN A 199 37.11 21.92 5.94
N ARG A 200 35.85 22.04 5.51
CA ARG A 200 35.04 20.90 5.07
C ARG A 200 35.73 20.11 3.97
N TYR A 201 36.24 20.77 2.92
CA TYR A 201 36.91 20.09 1.81
C TYR A 201 38.21 19.37 2.21
N LEU A 202 38.91 19.85 3.25
CA LEU A 202 40.03 19.13 3.84
C LEU A 202 39.55 17.85 4.54
N THR A 203 38.52 17.94 5.38
CA THR A 203 37.92 16.78 6.06
C THR A 203 37.41 15.75 5.05
N PHE A 204 36.72 16.20 4.00
CA PHE A 204 36.30 15.40 2.85
C PHE A 204 37.46 14.66 2.18
N ALA A 205 38.52 15.38 1.81
CA ALA A 205 39.64 14.79 1.09
C ALA A 205 40.41 13.77 1.95
N ILE A 206 40.52 14.02 3.25
CA ILE A 206 41.07 13.04 4.19
C ILE A 206 40.16 11.81 4.31
N GLY A 207 38.83 11.99 4.34
CA GLY A 207 37.88 10.87 4.29
C GLY A 207 38.11 9.96 3.08
N GLN A 208 38.32 10.55 1.89
CA GLN A 208 38.69 9.79 0.69
C GLN A 208 40.01 9.02 0.86
N ALA A 209 41.01 9.68 1.45
CA ALA A 209 42.31 9.07 1.74
C ALA A 209 42.28 8.00 2.83
N LEU A 210 41.20 7.94 3.61
CA LEU A 210 40.89 6.87 4.56
C LEU A 210 39.99 5.79 3.97
N GLY A 211 39.51 5.94 2.73
CA GLY A 211 38.75 4.92 2.02
C GLY A 211 37.25 5.18 1.90
N LEU A 212 36.75 6.31 2.41
CA LEU A 212 35.35 6.70 2.19
C LEU A 212 35.16 7.13 0.74
N GLN A 213 34.05 6.72 0.15
CA GLN A 213 33.65 7.12 -1.18
C GLN A 213 32.62 8.24 -1.10
N ARG A 214 32.40 8.94 -2.22
CA ARG A 214 31.29 9.90 -2.28
C ARG A 214 29.97 9.16 -2.11
N ALA A 215 29.01 9.78 -1.46
CA ALA A 215 27.62 9.38 -1.59
C ALA A 215 27.23 9.56 -3.07
N GLU A 216 26.76 8.47 -3.69
CA GLU A 216 26.14 8.52 -5.01
C GLU A 216 24.66 8.84 -4.80
N THR A 217 23.97 9.40 -5.81
CA THR A 217 22.56 9.87 -5.73
C THR A 217 21.52 8.74 -5.55
N ALA A 218 21.81 7.76 -4.70
CA ALA A 218 21.05 6.52 -4.54
C ALA A 218 20.03 6.59 -3.40
N TYR A 219 20.24 7.45 -2.40
CA TYR A 219 19.38 7.52 -1.21
C TYR A 219 19.02 8.95 -0.81
N PHE A 220 18.01 9.09 0.04
CA PHE A 220 17.47 10.39 0.47
C PHE A 220 18.48 11.21 1.27
N GLU A 221 19.19 10.57 2.20
CA GLU A 221 20.11 11.21 3.14
C GLU A 221 21.49 11.56 2.54
N ASP A 222 21.67 11.44 1.21
CA ASP A 222 22.84 11.97 0.50
C ASP A 222 22.81 13.51 0.51
N SER A 223 23.21 14.11 1.63
CA SER A 223 23.34 15.54 1.83
C SER A 223 24.43 15.90 2.84
N GLN A 224 24.88 17.16 2.81
CA GLN A 224 25.83 17.72 3.78
C GLN A 224 25.32 17.77 5.22
N GLN A 225 24.03 17.49 5.46
CA GLN A 225 23.49 17.31 6.81
C GLN A 225 24.00 16.02 7.44
N TYR A 226 24.09 14.95 6.65
CA TYR A 226 24.43 13.60 7.13
C TYR A 226 25.89 13.21 6.85
N SER A 227 26.47 13.73 5.77
CA SER A 227 27.82 13.36 5.35
C SER A 227 28.58 14.52 4.70
N VAL A 228 29.81 14.77 5.17
CA VAL A 228 30.74 15.69 4.50
C VAL A 228 31.16 15.15 3.12
N MET A 229 30.99 13.85 2.88
CA MET A 229 31.25 13.15 1.61
C MET A 229 30.21 13.46 0.52
N SER A 230 29.07 14.04 0.89
CA SER A 230 28.02 14.42 -0.06
C SER A 230 28.39 15.64 -0.91
N ALA A 231 27.90 15.67 -2.15
CA ALA A 231 27.96 16.86 -3.00
C ALA A 231 26.74 17.78 -2.80
N PHE A 232 25.66 17.29 -2.20
CA PHE A 232 24.41 18.04 -2.01
C PHE A 232 24.46 18.87 -0.74
N THR A 233 23.82 20.03 -0.75
CA THR A 233 23.68 20.88 0.44
C THR A 233 22.75 20.22 1.44
N GLU A 234 22.88 20.59 2.71
CA GLU A 234 22.01 20.20 3.81
C GLU A 234 20.51 20.45 3.51
N GLY A 235 20.20 21.50 2.74
CA GLY A 235 18.83 21.81 2.33
C GLY A 235 18.18 20.76 1.42
N ALA A 236 18.92 19.79 0.88
CA ALA A 236 18.34 18.66 0.14
C ALA A 236 17.49 17.74 1.05
N THR A 237 17.75 17.78 2.35
CA THR A 237 17.09 16.97 3.38
C THR A 237 16.46 17.83 4.48
N GLY A 238 16.27 19.13 4.25
CA GLY A 238 15.60 20.05 5.18
C GLY A 238 16.53 20.83 6.12
N GLY A 239 17.82 20.49 6.22
CA GLY A 239 18.79 21.23 7.03
C GLY A 239 18.98 22.68 6.58
N ILE A 240 19.35 23.57 7.53
CA ILE A 240 19.65 24.99 7.24
C ILE A 240 20.86 25.44 8.08
N TYR A 241 22.02 25.57 7.43
CA TYR A 241 23.28 25.93 8.12
C TYR A 241 23.69 27.40 7.94
N GLY A 242 22.90 28.19 7.21
CA GLY A 242 23.16 29.62 7.03
C GLY A 242 24.48 29.90 6.29
N ALA A 243 24.78 29.12 5.24
CA ALA A 243 26.02 29.16 4.46
C ALA A 243 27.30 28.84 5.25
N ARG A 244 27.16 27.99 6.28
CA ARG A 244 28.26 27.41 7.06
C ARG A 244 28.34 25.92 6.78
N TYR A 245 29.47 25.30 7.11
CA TYR A 245 29.77 23.92 6.73
C TYR A 245 30.33 23.15 7.92
N SER A 246 30.03 21.86 8.05
CA SER A 246 30.68 21.06 9.09
C SER A 246 32.20 21.01 8.91
N ALA A 247 32.94 21.16 10.01
CA ALA A 247 34.39 21.02 10.05
C ALA A 247 34.85 19.58 10.33
N ALA A 248 33.94 18.72 10.78
CA ALA A 248 34.21 17.37 11.27
C ALA A 248 33.30 16.35 10.56
N PRO A 249 33.59 15.03 10.66
CA PRO A 249 32.69 13.98 10.20
C PRO A 249 31.26 14.17 10.75
N MET A 250 30.25 14.04 9.89
CA MET A 250 28.83 14.04 10.25
C MET A 250 28.34 12.60 10.49
N LEU A 251 27.06 12.43 10.79
CA LEU A 251 26.47 11.18 11.30
C LEU A 251 26.87 9.93 10.49
N ASP A 252 26.66 9.97 9.17
CA ASP A 252 26.92 8.83 8.29
C ASP A 252 28.43 8.63 8.03
N ASP A 253 29.22 9.72 8.13
CA ASP A 253 30.68 9.63 8.04
C ASP A 253 31.28 8.90 9.24
N ILE A 254 30.73 9.13 10.44
CA ILE A 254 31.16 8.47 11.67
C ILE A 254 30.87 6.96 11.56
N ALA A 255 29.65 6.58 11.18
CA ALA A 255 29.31 5.17 10.97
C ALA A 255 30.20 4.52 9.89
N ALA A 256 30.46 5.20 8.78
CA ALA A 256 31.34 4.73 7.71
C ALA A 256 32.78 4.48 8.20
N ILE A 257 33.39 5.46 8.87
CA ILE A 257 34.79 5.33 9.29
C ILE A 257 34.96 4.34 10.44
N GLN A 258 33.99 4.24 11.34
CA GLN A 258 33.97 3.23 12.40
C GLN A 258 33.77 1.82 11.85
N ARG A 259 33.00 1.66 10.77
CA ARG A 259 32.93 0.38 10.05
C ARG A 259 34.30 -0.02 9.49
N LEU A 260 35.07 0.91 8.92
CA LEU A 260 36.38 0.61 8.36
C LEU A 260 37.45 0.34 9.42
N TYR A 261 37.49 1.10 10.52
CA TYR A 261 38.62 1.11 11.45
C TYR A 261 38.26 0.76 12.90
N GLY A 262 36.98 0.52 13.20
CA GLY A 262 36.45 0.36 14.56
C GLY A 262 36.25 1.70 15.27
N ALA A 263 35.25 1.77 16.16
CA ALA A 263 34.95 2.95 16.97
C ALA A 263 36.04 3.25 18.01
N ASN A 264 36.36 4.53 18.20
CA ASN A 264 37.36 4.94 19.19
C ASN A 264 36.74 5.10 20.58
N MET A 265 36.82 4.04 21.37
CA MET A 265 36.28 3.97 22.73
C MET A 265 37.13 4.68 23.79
N THR A 266 38.16 5.44 23.40
CA THR A 266 39.02 6.21 24.33
C THR A 266 38.77 7.72 24.25
N THR A 267 37.93 8.16 23.33
CA THR A 267 37.63 9.56 23.12
C THR A 267 36.60 10.03 24.13
N ARG A 268 36.97 11.05 24.92
CA ARG A 268 36.06 11.80 25.81
C ARG A 268 35.32 10.97 26.87
N THR A 269 35.90 9.87 27.34
CA THR A 269 35.32 8.91 28.32
C THR A 269 34.98 9.45 29.74
N GLY A 270 34.91 10.75 29.96
CA GLY A 270 34.46 11.34 31.22
C GLY A 270 33.65 12.60 30.93
N ASP A 271 32.97 13.12 31.95
CA ASP A 271 31.94 14.15 31.82
C ASP A 271 32.35 15.33 30.92
N THR A 272 31.74 15.38 29.74
CA THR A 272 32.03 16.32 28.67
C THR A 272 30.86 17.27 28.43
N VAL A 273 31.17 18.56 28.33
CA VAL A 273 30.21 19.59 27.97
C VAL A 273 30.44 20.01 26.51
N TYR A 274 29.36 20.02 25.74
CA TYR A 274 29.28 20.47 24.35
C TYR A 274 28.46 21.75 24.27
N GLY A 275 28.82 22.68 23.38
CA GLY A 275 28.17 23.99 23.26
C GLY A 275 28.85 25.07 24.11
N PHE A 276 28.08 25.79 24.92
CA PHE A 276 28.62 26.74 25.89
C PHE A 276 29.39 26.00 26.98
N ASN A 277 30.36 26.68 27.61
CA ASN A 277 31.20 26.11 28.67
C ASN A 277 31.92 24.79 28.28
N SER A 278 32.12 24.57 26.98
CA SER A 278 32.57 23.27 26.48
C SER A 278 33.92 22.82 27.02
N THR A 279 33.99 21.54 27.39
CA THR A 279 35.22 20.83 27.79
C THR A 279 35.72 19.86 26.71
N ALA A 280 34.97 19.71 25.61
CA ALA A 280 35.24 18.77 24.51
C ALA A 280 36.53 19.07 23.70
N SER A 281 37.24 20.15 24.04
CA SER A 281 38.57 20.55 23.50
C SER A 281 38.66 20.85 22.00
N GLN A 282 37.65 20.50 21.19
CA GLN A 282 37.57 20.80 19.76
C GLN A 282 36.79 22.10 19.50
N PRO A 283 37.20 22.91 18.51
CA PRO A 283 36.61 24.22 18.25
C PRO A 283 35.16 24.17 17.73
N TRP A 284 34.76 23.12 17.00
CA TRP A 284 33.39 22.99 16.48
C TRP A 284 32.36 22.63 17.54
N PHE A 285 32.80 22.12 18.69
CA PHE A 285 31.92 21.84 19.84
C PHE A 285 31.74 23.06 20.75
N SER A 286 32.44 24.18 20.54
CA SER A 286 32.46 25.31 21.47
C SER A 286 31.66 26.53 20.97
N ALA A 287 30.61 26.92 21.68
CA ALA A 287 29.94 28.20 21.52
C ALA A 287 30.54 29.27 22.45
N ARG A 288 30.73 30.51 21.94
CA ARG A 288 31.36 31.62 22.69
C ARG A 288 30.48 32.86 22.81
N SER A 289 29.35 32.88 22.12
CA SER A 289 28.37 33.97 22.08
C SER A 289 27.02 33.43 21.65
N SER A 290 25.96 34.20 21.89
CA SER A 290 24.58 33.90 21.47
C SER A 290 24.37 33.83 19.95
N THR A 291 25.41 34.08 19.15
CA THR A 291 25.39 34.00 17.69
C THR A 291 26.43 33.02 17.14
N SER A 292 27.10 32.28 18.03
CA SER A 292 28.04 31.24 17.64
C SER A 292 27.28 30.15 16.90
N PRO A 293 27.61 29.83 15.64
CA PRO A 293 27.08 28.63 15.00
C PRO A 293 27.66 27.36 15.63
N LEU A 294 26.87 26.28 15.63
CA LEU A 294 27.33 24.93 15.95
C LEU A 294 26.90 24.01 14.82
N ILE A 295 27.83 23.24 14.26
CA ILE A 295 27.54 22.20 13.27
C ILE A 295 28.45 21.01 13.56
N PHE A 296 27.89 19.93 14.09
CA PHE A 296 28.64 18.73 14.46
C PHE A 296 27.73 17.52 14.66
N ALA A 297 28.32 16.33 14.54
CA ALA A 297 27.81 15.10 15.14
C ALA A 297 28.70 14.71 16.33
N VAL A 298 28.11 14.39 17.48
CA VAL A 298 28.85 14.02 18.69
C VAL A 298 29.23 12.55 18.64
N TRP A 299 30.52 12.27 18.77
CA TRP A 299 31.00 10.96 19.22
C TRP A 299 31.55 11.13 20.63
N ASP A 300 30.97 10.40 21.56
CA ASP A 300 31.43 10.28 22.93
C ASP A 300 31.44 8.80 23.32
N ALA A 301 32.51 8.36 24.01
CA ALA A 301 32.69 6.97 24.40
C ALA A 301 32.26 6.70 25.85
N GLY A 302 31.78 7.72 26.58
CA GLY A 302 31.09 7.58 27.86
C GLY A 302 31.43 8.69 28.84
N GLY A 303 30.73 8.71 29.97
CA GLY A 303 30.74 9.83 30.90
C GLY A 303 29.30 10.17 31.26
N VAL A 304 29.11 11.27 32.00
CA VAL A 304 27.81 11.93 32.10
C VAL A 304 27.94 13.28 31.41
N ASP A 305 27.44 13.36 30.20
CA ASP A 305 27.73 14.41 29.23
C ASP A 305 26.58 15.40 29.11
N THR A 306 26.87 16.62 28.67
CA THR A 306 25.88 17.71 28.60
C THR A 306 25.93 18.46 27.27
N LEU A 307 24.78 18.59 26.61
CA LEU A 307 24.56 19.62 25.60
C LEU A 307 24.15 20.93 26.28
N ASP A 308 25.09 21.87 26.42
CA ASP A 308 24.84 23.18 27.01
C ASP A 308 24.61 24.24 25.92
N PHE A 309 23.35 24.59 25.72
CA PHE A 309 22.92 25.61 24.76
C PHE A 309 22.35 26.86 25.44
N SER A 310 22.72 27.07 26.71
CA SER A 310 22.18 28.12 27.59
C SER A 310 22.35 29.56 27.12
N GLY A 311 23.35 29.82 26.27
CA GLY A 311 23.65 31.17 25.81
C GLY A 311 22.83 31.63 24.59
N TYR A 312 21.97 30.79 24.02
CA TYR A 312 21.07 31.17 22.93
C TYR A 312 19.76 31.77 23.46
N ALA A 313 19.17 32.67 22.68
CA ALA A 313 17.91 33.36 23.02
C ALA A 313 16.80 33.09 22.00
N VAL A 314 17.07 32.24 21.02
CA VAL A 314 16.13 31.77 20.02
C VAL A 314 15.56 30.43 20.47
N GLU A 315 14.39 30.08 19.95
CA GLU A 315 13.80 28.75 20.09
C GLU A 315 14.75 27.66 19.57
N GLN A 316 14.82 26.55 20.30
CA GLN A 316 15.66 25.41 20.00
C GLN A 316 14.87 24.12 20.10
N THR A 317 15.30 23.11 19.35
CA THR A 317 14.87 21.73 19.52
C THR A 317 16.10 20.91 19.84
N ILE A 318 16.13 20.32 21.03
CA ILE A 318 17.24 19.55 21.57
C ILE A 318 16.76 18.12 21.77
N ASP A 319 17.44 17.17 21.14
CA ASP A 319 17.12 15.75 21.19
C ASP A 319 18.37 14.97 21.61
N LEU A 320 18.27 14.26 22.73
CA LEU A 320 19.35 13.48 23.32
C LEU A 320 19.42 12.04 22.81
N ARG A 321 18.47 11.62 21.97
CA ARG A 321 18.48 10.29 21.37
C ARG A 321 19.60 10.16 20.36
N GLN A 322 20.19 8.97 20.29
CA GLN A 322 21.25 8.71 19.32
C GLN A 322 20.71 8.91 17.92
N THR A 323 21.57 9.29 16.99
CA THR A 323 21.26 9.43 15.56
C THR A 323 20.16 10.44 15.21
N SER A 324 19.64 11.17 16.21
CA SER A 324 18.68 12.26 16.08
C SER A 324 19.36 13.60 15.87
N PHE A 325 18.61 14.55 15.29
CA PHE A 325 19.08 15.89 14.99
C PHE A 325 18.39 16.94 15.86
N SER A 326 19.19 17.82 16.42
CA SER A 326 18.80 19.03 17.13
C SER A 326 18.91 20.26 16.21
N SER A 327 18.02 21.23 16.42
CA SER A 327 18.02 22.56 15.80
C SER A 327 18.42 23.60 16.86
N VAL A 328 19.65 24.10 16.76
CA VAL A 328 20.33 24.82 17.85
C VAL A 328 20.87 26.16 17.36
N GLY A 329 20.67 27.22 18.15
CA GLY A 329 21.25 28.54 17.87
C GLY A 329 20.73 29.22 16.60
N GLY A 330 19.49 28.93 16.21
CA GLY A 330 18.83 29.52 15.04
C GLY A 330 19.24 28.88 13.69
N LEU A 331 19.91 27.74 13.77
CA LEU A 331 20.14 26.82 12.66
C LEU A 331 19.18 25.63 12.78
N THR A 332 19.16 24.82 11.74
CA THR A 332 18.20 23.73 11.61
C THR A 332 18.92 22.43 11.26
N GLY A 333 18.68 21.37 12.06
CA GLY A 333 19.29 20.05 11.86
C GLY A 333 20.82 20.05 11.89
N ASN A 334 21.40 20.85 12.78
CA ASN A 334 22.83 21.19 12.78
C ASN A 334 23.65 20.47 13.86
N VAL A 335 23.01 19.94 14.90
CA VAL A 335 23.66 19.14 15.94
C VAL A 335 23.07 17.75 15.90
N ALA A 336 23.91 16.71 15.91
CA ALA A 336 23.46 15.32 15.99
C ALA A 336 24.27 14.53 17.02
N ILE A 337 23.75 13.38 17.44
CA ILE A 337 24.45 12.42 18.29
C ILE A 337 24.76 11.19 17.44
N ALA A 338 26.00 10.69 17.46
CA ALA A 338 26.38 9.54 16.65
C ALA A 338 25.81 8.23 17.19
N LEU A 339 25.67 7.24 16.31
CA LEU A 339 25.32 5.87 16.70
C LEU A 339 26.33 5.34 17.72
N GLY A 340 25.85 4.84 18.85
CA GLY A 340 26.62 4.30 19.96
C GLY A 340 27.13 5.34 20.96
N ALA A 341 26.89 6.64 20.76
CA ALA A 341 27.22 7.68 21.74
C ALA A 341 25.99 8.01 22.61
N ALA A 342 26.19 8.16 23.92
CA ALA A 342 25.12 8.58 24.85
C ALA A 342 25.41 10.01 25.33
N ILE A 343 24.36 10.82 25.48
CA ILE A 343 24.44 12.15 26.10
C ILE A 343 23.27 12.28 27.07
N GLU A 344 23.55 12.51 28.35
CA GLU A 344 22.55 12.36 29.41
C GLU A 344 21.84 13.68 29.76
N ASN A 345 22.43 14.83 29.42
CA ASN A 345 21.92 16.11 29.92
C ASN A 345 21.78 17.16 28.83
N ALA A 346 20.76 18.00 28.97
CA ALA A 346 20.52 19.14 28.09
C ALA A 346 20.22 20.41 28.89
N VAL A 347 20.75 21.53 28.40
CA VAL A 347 20.46 22.87 28.92
C VAL A 347 20.01 23.76 27.77
N GLY A 348 18.72 24.10 27.75
CA GLY A 348 18.10 25.09 26.89
C GLY A 348 18.53 26.52 27.20
N GLY A 349 18.17 27.43 26.31
CA GLY A 349 18.52 28.85 26.30
C GLY A 349 17.49 29.73 27.01
N SER A 350 17.25 30.91 26.45
CA SER A 350 16.16 31.80 26.87
C SER A 350 14.97 31.84 25.90
N GLY A 351 14.97 30.94 24.91
CA GLY A 351 13.90 30.76 23.92
C GLY A 351 12.82 29.83 24.47
N ASN A 352 11.76 29.55 23.70
CA ASN A 352 10.75 28.57 24.08
C ASN A 352 11.17 27.17 23.61
N ASP A 353 12.07 26.53 24.32
CA ASP A 353 12.79 25.38 23.78
C ASP A 353 12.01 24.08 23.92
N ARG A 354 12.22 23.15 22.97
CA ARG A 354 11.76 21.77 23.08
C ARG A 354 12.96 20.88 23.40
N ILE A 355 12.88 20.12 24.49
CA ILE A 355 13.94 19.23 24.97
C ILE A 355 13.38 17.84 25.13
N THR A 356 13.97 16.87 24.44
CA THR A 356 13.63 15.45 24.49
C THR A 356 14.84 14.66 25.00
N GLY A 357 14.63 13.91 26.08
CA GLY A 357 15.58 12.96 26.64
C GLY A 357 15.70 11.67 25.82
N ASN A 358 16.46 10.71 26.33
CA ASN A 358 16.69 9.41 25.72
C ASN A 358 16.23 8.28 26.66
N SER A 359 16.79 7.08 26.49
CA SER A 359 16.43 5.92 27.32
C SER A 359 17.14 5.85 28.68
N GLY A 360 18.13 6.71 28.92
CA GLY A 360 18.85 6.79 30.18
C GLY A 360 18.34 7.92 31.07
N ASP A 361 18.72 7.87 32.35
CA ASP A 361 18.37 8.91 33.33
C ASP A 361 18.93 10.28 32.90
N ASN A 362 18.05 11.25 32.62
CA ASN A 362 18.43 12.56 32.12
C ASN A 362 18.25 13.70 33.13
N VAL A 363 19.11 14.71 33.00
CA VAL A 363 18.95 16.00 33.71
C VAL A 363 18.71 17.11 32.69
N LEU A 364 17.48 17.61 32.67
CA LEU A 364 16.99 18.53 31.65
C LEU A 364 16.69 19.90 32.26
N THR A 365 17.19 20.96 31.63
CA THR A 365 17.02 22.35 32.09
C THR A 365 16.52 23.22 30.94
N GLY A 366 15.27 23.68 30.98
CA GLY A 366 14.71 24.60 29.97
C GLY A 366 15.28 26.02 30.04
N ASN A 367 15.53 26.49 31.27
CA ASN A 367 15.95 27.84 31.65
C ASN A 367 14.83 28.89 31.64
N ALA A 368 14.82 29.85 30.71
CA ALA A 368 13.76 30.86 30.64
C ALA A 368 13.09 30.71 29.28
N GLY A 369 11.80 30.95 29.18
CA GLY A 369 11.03 30.51 28.03
C GLY A 369 9.76 29.81 28.48
N GLN A 370 8.91 29.48 27.51
CA GLN A 370 7.88 28.47 27.72
C GLN A 370 8.40 27.20 27.09
N ASP A 371 9.07 26.38 27.89
CA ASP A 371 9.78 25.21 27.39
C ASP A 371 8.87 23.99 27.38
N THR A 372 9.07 23.07 26.43
CA THR A 372 8.48 21.73 26.47
C THR A 372 9.57 20.73 26.75
N ILE A 373 9.46 20.01 27.87
CA ILE A 373 10.46 19.06 28.33
C ILE A 373 9.83 17.67 28.40
N ASP A 374 10.50 16.72 27.78
CA ASP A 374 10.15 15.31 27.77
C ASP A 374 11.36 14.51 28.23
N GLY A 375 11.25 13.78 29.34
CA GLY A 375 12.35 12.95 29.83
C GLY A 375 12.62 11.71 28.99
N GLY A 376 11.60 11.17 28.30
CA GLY A 376 11.72 9.90 27.60
C GLY A 376 11.53 8.71 28.54
N LEU A 377 12.40 7.70 28.40
CA LEU A 377 12.44 6.55 29.32
C LEU A 377 13.52 6.79 30.38
N GLY A 378 13.47 6.02 31.46
CA GLY A 378 14.44 6.13 32.55
C GLY A 378 13.89 6.94 33.71
N THR A 379 14.77 7.43 34.58
CA THR A 379 14.42 8.25 35.74
C THR A 379 14.96 9.66 35.58
N ASP A 380 14.08 10.58 35.23
CA ASP A 380 14.46 11.90 34.75
C ASP A 380 14.26 13.01 35.78
N THR A 381 15.08 14.05 35.64
CA THR A 381 15.05 15.23 36.50
C THR A 381 14.98 16.52 35.68
N ALA A 382 13.86 17.25 35.81
CA ALA A 382 13.78 18.63 35.33
C ALA A 382 14.31 19.61 36.38
N VAL A 383 15.13 20.58 35.96
CA VAL A 383 15.86 21.50 36.86
C VAL A 383 15.37 22.94 36.72
N PHE A 384 15.16 23.57 37.88
CA PHE A 384 14.65 24.93 38.02
C PHE A 384 15.59 25.78 38.90
N ARG A 385 15.80 27.04 38.53
CA ARG A 385 16.85 27.90 39.13
C ARG A 385 16.44 28.54 40.45
N PHE A 386 15.15 28.76 40.68
CA PHE A 386 14.64 29.43 41.89
C PHE A 386 14.15 28.42 42.95
N PRO A 387 13.97 28.85 44.21
CA PRO A 387 13.37 28.01 45.24
C PRO A 387 11.95 27.56 44.86
N ARG A 388 11.54 26.38 45.31
CA ARG A 388 10.19 25.82 45.02
C ARG A 388 9.06 26.80 45.33
N SER A 389 9.19 27.64 46.36
CA SER A 389 8.15 28.60 46.76
C SER A 389 7.83 29.67 45.71
N GLU A 390 8.69 29.85 44.71
CA GLU A 390 8.50 30.84 43.63
C GLU A 390 7.77 30.25 42.41
N TYR A 391 7.59 28.93 42.34
CA TYR A 391 6.90 28.24 41.24
C TYR A 391 5.47 27.84 41.60
N THR A 392 4.59 27.93 40.60
CA THR A 392 3.27 27.29 40.60
C THR A 392 3.37 25.98 39.81
N ILE A 393 2.83 24.89 40.34
CA ILE A 393 2.81 23.59 39.66
C ILE A 393 1.37 23.15 39.51
N THR A 394 0.96 22.84 38.29
CA THR A 394 -0.36 22.31 37.95
C THR A 394 -0.21 21.07 37.08
N VAL A 395 -1.22 20.21 37.07
CA VAL A 395 -1.26 19.03 36.20
C VAL A 395 -2.46 19.19 35.27
N GLU A 396 -2.23 19.06 33.96
CA GLU A 396 -3.23 19.18 32.90
C GLU A 396 -3.12 17.99 31.95
N GLY A 397 -4.00 16.99 32.14
CA GLY A 397 -3.87 15.71 31.42
C GLY A 397 -2.54 15.04 31.78
N GLN A 398 -1.81 14.57 30.76
CA GLN A 398 -0.50 13.93 30.88
C GLN A 398 0.66 14.91 31.16
N MET A 399 0.39 16.22 31.12
CA MET A 399 1.42 17.25 31.27
C MET A 399 1.45 17.83 32.69
N VAL A 400 2.65 18.07 33.19
CA VAL A 400 2.90 18.86 34.40
C VAL A 400 3.37 20.24 33.97
N LEU A 401 2.63 21.29 34.36
CA LEU A 401 2.99 22.67 34.08
C LEU A 401 3.70 23.27 35.28
N VAL A 402 4.89 23.83 35.05
CA VAL A 402 5.70 24.51 36.09
C VAL A 402 5.89 25.97 35.68
N SER A 403 5.21 26.87 36.38
CA SER A 403 5.17 28.30 36.05
C SER A 403 5.96 29.15 37.03
N HIS A 404 6.75 30.09 36.51
CA HIS A 404 7.43 31.14 37.26
C HIS A 404 7.13 32.52 36.66
N PRO A 405 6.90 33.58 37.47
CA PRO A 405 6.52 34.91 36.95
C PRO A 405 7.52 35.55 35.97
N THR A 406 8.80 35.15 36.02
CA THR A 406 9.86 35.71 35.18
C THR A 406 10.55 34.69 34.28
N GLU A 407 10.31 33.39 34.45
CA GLU A 407 10.90 32.37 33.56
C GLU A 407 9.90 31.91 32.51
N GLY A 408 8.60 31.92 32.78
CA GLY A 408 7.59 31.43 31.85
C GLY A 408 6.83 30.26 32.45
N THR A 409 6.26 29.43 31.59
CA THR A 409 5.55 28.20 31.99
C THR A 409 6.08 27.06 31.15
N ASP A 410 6.69 26.10 31.81
CA ASP A 410 7.23 24.92 31.17
C ASP A 410 6.20 23.80 31.22
N ALA A 411 6.08 23.05 30.12
CA ALA A 411 5.22 21.88 30.00
C ALA A 411 6.08 20.61 30.00
N LEU A 412 5.91 19.78 31.03
CA LEU A 412 6.73 18.60 31.28
C LEU A 412 5.91 17.33 31.10
N ARG A 413 6.50 16.31 30.47
CA ARG A 413 6.01 14.91 30.48
C ARG A 413 7.17 13.96 30.74
N ASN A 414 6.87 12.76 31.23
CA ASN A 414 7.88 11.72 31.49
C ASN A 414 9.04 12.27 32.36
N ILE A 415 8.70 12.93 33.48
CA ILE A 415 9.69 13.48 34.41
C ILE A 415 9.35 13.01 35.82
N GLU A 416 10.26 12.26 36.44
CA GLU A 416 10.05 11.67 37.78
C GLU A 416 10.36 12.68 38.89
N PHE A 417 11.32 13.59 38.66
CA PHE A 417 11.78 14.54 39.67
C PHE A 417 11.84 15.99 39.19
N LEU A 418 11.34 16.90 40.03
CA LEU A 418 11.50 18.34 39.86
C LEU A 418 12.54 18.84 40.87
N ARG A 419 13.68 19.33 40.39
CA ARG A 419 14.77 19.86 41.20
C ARG A 419 14.78 21.39 41.19
N PHE A 420 14.44 21.98 42.32
CA PHE A 420 14.54 23.42 42.58
C PHE A 420 15.86 23.74 43.29
N SER A 421 16.19 25.03 43.44
CA SER A 421 17.46 25.41 44.09
C SER A 421 17.52 25.14 45.60
N ASP A 422 16.37 24.88 46.24
CA ASP A 422 16.26 24.58 47.67
C ASP A 422 15.84 23.13 47.99
N GLN A 423 15.24 22.40 47.05
CA GLN A 423 14.77 21.03 47.26
C GLN A 423 14.48 20.29 45.94
N THR A 424 14.40 18.95 46.02
CA THR A 424 13.88 18.08 44.95
C THR A 424 12.60 17.43 45.43
N ILE A 425 11.57 17.43 44.57
CA ILE A 425 10.30 16.77 44.84
C ILE A 425 9.99 15.76 43.72
N PRO A 426 9.34 14.63 44.02
CA PRO A 426 8.83 13.76 42.99
C PRO A 426 7.67 14.43 42.26
N THR A 427 7.55 14.16 40.96
CA THR A 427 6.39 14.50 40.15
C THR A 427 5.25 13.51 40.46
N VAL A 428 4.01 13.90 40.16
CA VAL A 428 2.86 12.99 40.18
C VAL A 428 2.39 12.81 38.75
N THR A 429 2.56 11.63 38.19
CA THR A 429 1.97 11.26 36.89
C THR A 429 0.49 10.98 37.10
N LEU A 430 -0.38 11.69 36.38
CA LEU A 430 -1.83 11.45 36.35
C LEU A 430 -2.24 11.32 34.89
N GLY A 431 -2.59 10.11 34.45
CA GLY A 431 -2.94 9.80 33.06
C GLY A 431 -1.97 8.80 32.43
N GLY A 432 -2.21 8.46 31.17
CA GLY A 432 -1.35 7.51 30.45
C GLY A 432 0.01 8.08 30.09
N LEU A 433 0.92 7.19 29.78
CA LEU A 433 2.28 7.42 29.33
C LEU A 433 2.27 7.74 27.83
N MET A 434 2.95 8.81 27.44
CA MET A 434 3.22 9.10 26.02
C MET A 434 4.73 9.12 25.84
N VAL A 435 5.31 8.01 25.42
CA VAL A 435 6.76 7.81 25.35
C VAL A 435 7.15 7.28 23.98
N THR A 436 8.29 7.76 23.52
CA THR A 436 8.96 7.30 22.31
C THR A 436 10.34 6.80 22.71
N GLY A 437 10.69 5.62 22.24
CA GLY A 437 11.97 4.95 22.46
C GLY A 437 13.11 5.56 21.66
N ASP A 438 14.06 4.71 21.32
CA ASP A 438 15.20 5.04 20.48
C ASP A 438 15.53 3.88 19.53
N ILE A 439 16.77 3.80 19.05
CA ILE A 439 17.22 2.77 18.10
C ILE A 439 17.75 1.49 18.79
N LEU A 440 17.63 1.42 20.11
CA LEU A 440 18.05 0.28 20.92
C LEU A 440 16.85 -0.53 21.34
N ASN A 441 17.08 -1.79 21.68
CA ASN A 441 16.05 -2.64 22.29
C ASN A 441 15.55 -2.00 23.60
N ASN A 442 14.32 -1.51 23.58
CA ASN A 442 13.67 -0.84 24.68
C ASN A 442 12.70 -1.78 25.41
N LEU A 443 12.56 -1.58 26.71
CA LEU A 443 11.52 -2.20 27.53
C LEU A 443 10.59 -1.09 28.01
N MET A 444 9.35 -1.09 27.54
CA MET A 444 8.36 -0.06 27.84
C MET A 444 7.13 -0.68 28.48
N ASP A 445 6.91 -0.33 29.75
CA ASP A 445 5.68 -0.67 30.46
C ASP A 445 4.80 0.59 30.54
N GLY A 446 3.58 0.45 30.03
CA GLY A 446 2.50 1.42 30.13
C GLY A 446 1.95 1.53 31.55
N THR A 447 0.71 1.97 31.66
CA THR A 447 0.03 2.30 32.91
C THR A 447 -1.35 1.66 32.98
N GLY A 448 -2.24 2.18 33.82
CA GLY A 448 -3.64 1.73 33.86
C GLY A 448 -4.57 2.68 33.11
N PHE A 449 -4.02 3.51 32.23
CA PHE A 449 -4.69 4.55 31.46
C PHE A 449 -4.21 4.48 30.01
N ASP A 450 -4.98 5.07 29.11
CA ASP A 450 -4.68 5.16 27.67
C ASP A 450 -3.26 5.71 27.39
N ASP A 451 -2.37 4.83 26.95
CA ASP A 451 -0.97 5.10 26.68
C ASP A 451 -0.71 5.27 25.17
N THR A 452 0.43 5.87 24.84
CA THR A 452 0.96 5.93 23.49
C THR A 452 2.44 5.62 23.55
N LEU A 453 2.80 4.39 23.16
CA LEU A 453 4.16 3.87 23.23
C LEU A 453 4.68 3.61 21.82
N SER A 454 5.89 4.06 21.53
CA SER A 454 6.55 3.82 20.24
C SER A 454 7.99 3.35 20.45
N GLY A 455 8.32 2.13 20.02
CA GLY A 455 9.64 1.51 20.12
C GLY A 455 10.70 2.18 19.25
N LEU A 456 10.33 2.43 17.99
CA LEU A 456 11.15 2.98 16.91
C LEU A 456 12.10 1.95 16.28
N GLY A 457 13.27 1.71 16.85
CA GLY A 457 14.26 0.83 16.24
C GLY A 457 14.86 -0.11 17.27
N GLY A 458 15.18 -1.32 16.86
CA GLY A 458 15.65 -2.35 17.77
C GLY A 458 14.58 -3.41 17.99
N ASN A 459 14.88 -4.42 18.79
CA ASN A 459 13.90 -5.44 19.15
C ASN A 459 13.28 -5.05 20.49
N ASP A 460 12.14 -4.39 20.43
CA ASP A 460 11.49 -3.75 21.55
C ASP A 460 10.49 -4.67 22.26
N THR A 461 10.23 -4.38 23.53
CA THR A 461 9.17 -5.02 24.31
C THR A 461 8.26 -3.95 24.87
N LEU A 462 7.05 -3.86 24.33
CA LEU A 462 6.02 -2.89 24.71
C LEU A 462 4.87 -3.60 25.41
N THR A 463 4.42 -3.08 26.54
CA THR A 463 3.23 -3.59 27.26
C THR A 463 2.33 -2.42 27.64
N GLY A 464 1.13 -2.30 27.08
CA GLY A 464 0.18 -1.22 27.41
C GLY A 464 -0.46 -1.36 28.80
N LEU A 465 -0.62 -2.62 29.27
CA LEU A 465 -1.22 -3.01 30.56
C LEU A 465 -2.73 -2.77 30.62
N GLY A 466 -3.20 -1.53 30.71
CA GLY A 466 -4.64 -1.31 30.59
C GLY A 466 -5.00 0.14 30.37
N GLY A 467 -6.17 0.37 29.79
CA GLY A 467 -6.43 1.60 29.05
C GLY A 467 -6.62 1.24 27.59
N ASN A 468 -7.05 2.20 26.78
CA ASN A 468 -7.10 2.02 25.33
C ASN A 468 -5.80 2.56 24.74
N ASP A 469 -4.86 1.67 24.48
CA ASP A 469 -3.48 2.00 24.19
C ASP A 469 -3.20 2.09 22.69
N SER A 470 -2.22 2.92 22.33
CA SER A 470 -1.66 2.99 20.99
C SER A 470 -0.21 2.56 21.03
N LEU A 471 0.09 1.39 20.49
CA LEU A 471 1.39 0.73 20.59
C LEU A 471 1.99 0.55 19.19
N ASN A 472 3.22 1.02 19.01
CA ASN A 472 3.95 0.88 17.74
C ASN A 472 5.36 0.35 18.01
N GLY A 473 5.69 -0.85 17.51
CA GLY A 473 7.03 -1.45 17.64
C GLY A 473 8.08 -0.65 16.88
N GLY A 474 7.86 -0.48 15.58
CA GLY A 474 8.69 0.35 14.72
C GLY A 474 9.50 -0.51 13.77
N SER A 475 10.77 -0.78 14.06
CA SER A 475 11.64 -1.57 13.19
C SER A 475 12.54 -2.48 14.00
N GLY A 476 12.62 -3.74 13.61
CA GLY A 476 13.22 -4.81 14.40
C GLY A 476 12.16 -5.86 14.71
N ASN A 477 12.53 -6.89 15.47
CA ASN A 477 11.58 -7.95 15.84
C ASN A 477 11.02 -7.64 17.22
N ASP A 478 9.84 -7.06 17.26
CA ASP A 478 9.23 -6.50 18.45
C ASP A 478 8.29 -7.50 19.14
N THR A 479 8.12 -7.32 20.44
CA THR A 479 7.13 -8.04 21.25
C THR A 479 6.19 -7.04 21.89
N ILE A 480 4.94 -7.01 21.45
CA ILE A 480 3.96 -6.00 21.86
C ILE A 480 2.76 -6.69 22.48
N ALA A 481 2.36 -6.25 23.67
CA ALA A 481 1.14 -6.66 24.35
C ALA A 481 0.27 -5.43 24.65
N GLY A 482 -0.94 -5.37 24.08
CA GLY A 482 -1.96 -4.33 24.35
C GLY A 482 -2.33 -4.31 25.82
N GLY A 483 -3.05 -5.35 26.27
CA GLY A 483 -3.37 -5.52 27.68
C GLY A 483 -4.86 -5.57 27.90
N ASN A 484 -5.42 -4.68 28.73
CA ASN A 484 -6.86 -4.58 28.92
C ASN A 484 -7.40 -3.26 28.36
N GLY A 485 -8.32 -3.31 27.41
CA GLY A 485 -8.92 -2.13 26.81
C GLY A 485 -9.02 -2.34 25.31
N ASP A 486 -9.47 -1.33 24.58
CA ASP A 486 -9.54 -1.41 23.13
C ASP A 486 -8.25 -0.80 22.55
N ASP A 487 -7.29 -1.64 22.19
CA ASP A 487 -5.93 -1.25 21.83
C ASP A 487 -5.74 -1.17 20.30
N ILE A 488 -4.82 -0.30 19.87
CA ILE A 488 -4.34 -0.23 18.49
C ILE A 488 -2.87 -0.61 18.49
N VAL A 489 -2.54 -1.70 17.81
CA VAL A 489 -1.18 -2.27 17.79
C VAL A 489 -0.64 -2.31 16.37
N THR A 490 0.52 -1.69 16.16
CA THR A 490 1.31 -1.77 14.93
C THR A 490 2.66 -2.42 15.26
N GLY A 491 3.00 -3.51 14.57
CA GLY A 491 4.32 -4.13 14.68
C GLY A 491 5.40 -3.27 14.02
N GLY A 492 5.20 -2.95 12.74
CA GLY A 492 6.14 -2.19 11.94
C GLY A 492 7.02 -3.12 11.10
N LEU A 493 8.27 -2.75 10.83
CA LEU A 493 9.19 -3.54 10.02
C LEU A 493 9.87 -4.64 10.85
N GLY A 494 9.63 -5.91 10.54
CA GLY A 494 10.33 -7.02 11.17
C GLY A 494 9.46 -8.25 11.30
N ASN A 495 9.86 -9.20 12.12
CA ASN A 495 9.02 -10.34 12.46
C ASN A 495 8.55 -10.17 13.90
N ASP A 496 7.34 -9.63 14.05
CA ASP A 496 6.85 -9.19 15.35
C ASP A 496 5.97 -10.24 16.03
N THR A 497 5.88 -10.15 17.36
CA THR A 497 4.90 -10.89 18.16
C THR A 497 3.95 -9.90 18.78
N LEU A 498 2.71 -9.90 18.30
CA LEU A 498 1.68 -8.95 18.68
C LEU A 498 0.55 -9.68 19.42
N ASP A 499 0.21 -9.20 20.60
CA ASP A 499 -0.90 -9.68 21.42
C ASP A 499 -1.82 -8.50 21.76
N GLY A 500 -3.05 -8.47 21.23
CA GLY A 500 -4.02 -7.41 21.57
C GLY A 500 -4.45 -7.49 23.04
N GLY A 501 -4.60 -8.71 23.56
CA GLY A 501 -4.96 -8.94 24.96
C GLY A 501 -6.46 -9.11 25.15
N THR A 502 -7.07 -8.28 26.00
CA THR A 502 -8.52 -8.33 26.26
C THR A 502 -9.16 -7.01 25.88
N GLY A 503 -10.18 -7.08 25.05
CA GLY A 503 -10.97 -5.92 24.66
C GLY A 503 -11.40 -6.08 23.22
N SER A 504 -11.42 -4.98 22.47
CA SER A 504 -11.73 -4.95 21.05
C SER A 504 -10.53 -4.35 20.32
N ASP A 505 -9.57 -5.21 19.99
CA ASP A 505 -8.21 -4.79 19.63
C ASP A 505 -8.00 -4.76 18.11
N VAL A 506 -7.21 -3.80 17.64
CA VAL A 506 -6.93 -3.56 16.21
C VAL A 506 -5.48 -3.90 15.90
N ALA A 507 -5.26 -4.85 15.00
CA ALA A 507 -3.99 -5.02 14.30
C ALA A 507 -3.93 -4.03 13.13
N ASP A 508 -3.07 -3.01 13.24
CA ASP A 508 -3.03 -1.86 12.32
C ASP A 508 -1.79 -1.88 11.41
N TYR A 509 -2.03 -2.17 10.12
CA TYR A 509 -1.06 -2.17 9.01
C TYR A 509 -1.24 -0.97 8.07
N SER A 510 -1.96 0.08 8.49
CA SER A 510 -2.20 1.26 7.64
C SER A 510 -0.93 2.03 7.25
N GLY A 511 0.17 1.83 7.99
CA GLY A 511 1.50 2.36 7.70
C GLY A 511 2.31 1.56 6.67
N ALA A 512 1.83 0.38 6.25
CA ALA A 512 2.61 -0.54 5.42
C ALA A 512 3.02 0.05 4.08
N SER A 513 4.29 -0.15 3.72
CA SER A 513 4.88 0.37 2.48
C SER A 513 4.60 -0.47 1.22
N GLY A 514 3.79 -1.51 1.37
CA GLY A 514 3.34 -2.42 0.30
C GLY A 514 2.18 -3.29 0.80
N SER A 515 1.74 -4.25 -0.03
CA SER A 515 0.63 -5.14 0.30
C SER A 515 0.91 -6.03 1.51
N VAL A 516 -0.10 -6.28 2.32
CA VAL A 516 -0.08 -7.21 3.45
C VAL A 516 -1.10 -8.34 3.28
N GLN A 517 -0.77 -9.50 3.84
CA GLN A 517 -1.67 -10.64 3.98
C GLN A 517 -1.81 -10.96 5.47
N VAL A 518 -2.99 -10.72 6.04
CA VAL A 518 -3.29 -10.85 7.46
C VAL A 518 -4.40 -11.88 7.67
N SER A 519 -4.23 -12.81 8.61
CA SER A 519 -5.26 -13.77 8.98
C SER A 519 -5.32 -14.03 10.48
N LEU A 520 -6.46 -13.68 11.09
CA LEU A 520 -6.74 -13.93 12.51
C LEU A 520 -6.95 -15.42 12.81
N VAL A 521 -7.51 -16.20 11.86
CA VAL A 521 -7.60 -17.67 12.01
C VAL A 521 -6.24 -18.33 12.17
N THR A 522 -5.24 -17.91 11.38
CA THR A 522 -3.89 -18.50 11.46
C THR A 522 -3.00 -17.80 12.50
N GLY A 523 -3.40 -16.62 12.97
CA GLY A 523 -2.58 -15.76 13.83
C GLY A 523 -1.31 -15.27 13.14
N LEU A 524 -1.38 -14.95 11.84
CA LEU A 524 -0.21 -14.55 11.05
C LEU A 524 -0.49 -13.34 10.17
N ALA A 525 0.48 -12.44 10.08
CA ALA A 525 0.57 -11.42 9.03
C ALA A 525 1.87 -11.56 8.26
N THR A 526 1.83 -11.34 6.95
CA THR A 526 3.03 -11.34 6.10
C THR A 526 2.96 -10.23 5.06
N GLY A 527 4.10 -9.79 4.53
CA GLY A 527 4.13 -8.85 3.40
C GLY A 527 5.23 -7.81 3.51
N ALA A 528 4.88 -6.55 3.25
CA ALA A 528 5.83 -5.44 3.21
C ALA A 528 6.42 -5.07 4.58
N GLU A 529 5.75 -5.45 5.66
CA GLU A 529 6.16 -5.20 7.05
C GLU A 529 6.88 -6.40 7.70
N GLY A 530 6.91 -7.55 7.04
CA GLY A 530 7.67 -8.72 7.48
C GLY A 530 6.77 -9.93 7.76
N SER A 531 6.98 -10.68 8.84
CA SER A 531 6.21 -11.88 9.18
C SER A 531 5.88 -11.93 10.68
N ASP A 532 4.66 -11.50 11.01
CA ASP A 532 4.23 -11.31 12.39
C ASP A 532 3.38 -12.48 12.87
N THR A 533 3.41 -12.68 14.18
CA THR A 533 2.48 -13.56 14.92
C THR A 533 1.46 -12.71 15.65
N LEU A 534 0.18 -13.05 15.49
CA LEU A 534 -0.96 -12.29 16.02
C LEU A 534 -1.77 -13.15 17.00
N THR A 535 -2.07 -12.61 18.18
CA THR A 535 -3.03 -13.19 19.13
C THR A 535 -3.94 -12.12 19.73
N GLY A 536 -5.16 -12.49 20.13
CA GLY A 536 -6.05 -11.59 20.86
C GLY A 536 -6.47 -10.34 20.09
N PHE A 537 -6.66 -10.43 18.77
CA PHE A 537 -7.16 -9.33 17.94
C PHE A 537 -8.53 -9.67 17.37
N GLU A 538 -9.42 -8.68 17.35
CA GLU A 538 -10.76 -8.79 16.75
C GLU A 538 -10.88 -7.96 15.48
N HIS A 539 -9.97 -7.02 15.23
CA HIS A 539 -10.07 -6.06 14.13
C HIS A 539 -8.75 -5.98 13.33
N ILE A 540 -8.87 -5.70 12.04
CA ILE A 540 -7.74 -5.58 11.12
C ILE A 540 -7.89 -4.29 10.30
N ARG A 541 -6.80 -3.53 10.18
CA ARG A 541 -6.70 -2.41 9.25
C ARG A 541 -5.54 -2.65 8.28
N GLY A 542 -5.83 -2.70 6.99
CA GLY A 542 -4.86 -2.82 5.90
C GLY A 542 -4.18 -1.49 5.52
N GLY A 543 -3.24 -1.58 4.59
CA GLY A 543 -2.44 -0.49 4.04
C GLY A 543 -3.14 0.25 2.89
N ALA A 544 -2.36 0.99 2.11
CA ALA A 544 -2.84 1.68 0.91
C ALA A 544 -2.69 0.85 -0.39
N PHE A 545 -2.41 -0.44 -0.25
CA PHE A 545 -2.05 -1.36 -1.32
C PHE A 545 -3.05 -2.52 -1.38
N ASN A 546 -2.91 -3.39 -2.39
CA ASN A 546 -3.84 -4.50 -2.57
C ASN A 546 -3.64 -5.56 -1.47
N ASP A 547 -4.50 -5.55 -0.46
CA ASP A 547 -4.32 -6.38 0.73
C ASP A 547 -5.21 -7.64 0.72
N VAL A 548 -4.82 -8.64 1.52
CA VAL A 548 -5.62 -9.84 1.78
C VAL A 548 -5.85 -9.95 3.28
N LEU A 549 -7.04 -9.60 3.75
CA LEU A 549 -7.38 -9.55 5.17
C LEU A 549 -8.46 -10.58 5.49
N ILE A 550 -8.20 -11.43 6.49
CA ILE A 550 -9.07 -12.56 6.85
C ILE A 550 -9.33 -12.49 8.38
N GLY A 551 -10.60 -12.32 8.76
CA GLY A 551 -11.07 -12.40 10.14
C GLY A 551 -11.10 -13.83 10.69
N ASP A 552 -11.75 -14.05 11.83
CA ASP A 552 -11.91 -15.33 12.53
C ASP A 552 -13.40 -15.72 12.69
N ASP A 553 -13.75 -16.53 13.70
CA ASP A 553 -15.14 -16.93 13.95
C ASP A 553 -15.88 -15.92 14.87
N GLN A 554 -15.25 -14.78 15.18
CA GLN A 554 -15.80 -13.71 16.02
C GLN A 554 -16.26 -12.52 15.18
N ALA A 555 -17.01 -11.60 15.79
CA ALA A 555 -17.41 -10.37 15.10
C ALA A 555 -16.20 -9.46 14.85
N ASN A 556 -15.74 -9.40 13.60
CA ASN A 556 -14.58 -8.63 13.19
C ASN A 556 -14.96 -7.32 12.49
N ARG A 557 -14.04 -6.35 12.57
CA ARG A 557 -14.05 -5.16 11.72
C ARG A 557 -12.79 -5.19 10.86
N ILE A 558 -12.97 -5.23 9.56
CA ILE A 558 -11.90 -5.36 8.57
C ILE A 558 -11.96 -4.15 7.65
N GLU A 559 -10.92 -3.31 7.71
CA GLU A 559 -10.77 -2.10 6.91
C GLU A 559 -9.63 -2.29 5.89
N GLY A 560 -9.94 -2.42 4.59
CA GLY A 560 -8.93 -2.57 3.54
C GLY A 560 -8.20 -1.27 3.16
N ASN A 561 -8.77 -0.11 3.50
CA ASN A 561 -8.25 1.21 3.11
C ASN A 561 -8.10 1.35 1.58
N GLY A 562 -6.90 1.67 1.08
CA GLY A 562 -6.68 1.95 -0.34
C GLY A 562 -6.15 0.71 -1.06
N GLY A 563 -6.43 0.58 -2.34
CA GLY A 563 -6.01 -0.61 -3.11
C GLY A 563 -7.21 -1.40 -3.62
N VAL A 564 -6.93 -2.55 -4.20
CA VAL A 564 -7.94 -3.55 -4.58
C VAL A 564 -7.78 -4.73 -3.64
N ASP A 565 -8.65 -4.79 -2.64
CA ASP A 565 -8.48 -5.68 -1.48
C ASP A 565 -9.31 -6.95 -1.60
N ILE A 566 -8.88 -7.98 -0.87
CA ILE A 566 -9.65 -9.20 -0.62
C ILE A 566 -9.91 -9.26 0.89
N LEU A 567 -11.15 -9.01 1.29
CA LEU A 567 -11.60 -9.06 2.68
C LEU A 567 -12.47 -10.29 2.91
N ARG A 568 -12.22 -11.04 3.98
CA ARG A 568 -13.06 -12.16 4.41
C ARG A 568 -13.37 -12.05 5.90
N GLY A 569 -14.64 -11.99 6.28
CA GLY A 569 -15.09 -11.91 7.67
C GLY A 569 -14.83 -13.22 8.40
N GLY A 570 -15.48 -14.30 7.95
CA GLY A 570 -15.32 -15.63 8.54
C GLY A 570 -16.64 -16.08 9.15
N GLY A 571 -16.69 -16.24 10.47
CA GLY A 571 -17.95 -16.37 11.19
C GLY A 571 -18.13 -15.21 12.16
N GLY A 572 -19.34 -14.91 12.58
CA GLY A 572 -19.59 -13.73 13.42
C GLY A 572 -20.41 -12.69 12.67
N ASN A 573 -20.70 -11.54 13.30
CA ASN A 573 -21.39 -10.46 12.59
C ASN A 573 -20.35 -9.41 12.24
N ASP A 574 -19.87 -9.42 11.00
CA ASP A 574 -18.67 -8.72 10.60
C ASP A 574 -18.97 -7.38 9.93
N ILE A 575 -17.97 -6.49 9.94
CA ILE A 575 -18.00 -5.22 9.20
C ILE A 575 -16.79 -5.19 8.27
N LEU A 576 -17.02 -5.28 6.96
CA LEU A 576 -16.00 -5.25 5.92
C LEU A 576 -16.11 -3.95 5.13
N ILE A 577 -15.03 -3.17 5.05
CA ILE A 577 -15.02 -1.85 4.43
C ILE A 577 -13.78 -1.67 3.56
N THR A 578 -13.96 -1.26 2.31
CA THR A 578 -12.89 -0.84 1.40
C THR A 578 -13.05 0.63 1.00
N ALA A 579 -11.95 1.29 0.63
CA ALA A 579 -11.92 2.71 0.24
C ALA A 579 -11.20 2.95 -1.10
N ALA A 580 -11.25 1.97 -2.01
CA ALA A 580 -10.50 1.93 -3.26
C ALA A 580 -10.47 3.29 -4.03
N PRO A 581 -9.34 3.64 -4.68
CA PRO A 581 -9.18 4.93 -5.33
C PRO A 581 -10.14 5.08 -6.53
N THR A 582 -10.82 6.23 -6.61
CA THR A 582 -11.86 6.59 -7.59
C THR A 582 -11.43 6.56 -9.08
N THR A 583 -10.19 6.16 -9.37
CA THR A 583 -9.60 6.12 -10.71
C THR A 583 -9.33 4.70 -11.24
N ASN A 584 -9.46 3.66 -10.41
CA ASN A 584 -9.27 2.26 -10.82
C ASN A 584 -10.64 1.60 -11.12
N PRO A 585 -10.85 1.01 -12.32
CA PRO A 585 -12.08 0.28 -12.62
C PRO A 585 -12.14 -1.11 -11.97
N LEU A 586 -11.06 -1.59 -11.35
CA LEU A 586 -11.05 -2.84 -10.59
C LEU A 586 -11.57 -2.57 -9.17
N GLY A 587 -12.55 -3.35 -8.73
CA GLY A 587 -13.07 -3.30 -7.36
C GLY A 587 -12.58 -4.45 -6.49
N ALA A 588 -12.82 -4.31 -5.20
CA ALA A 588 -12.45 -5.25 -4.15
C ALA A 588 -13.35 -6.49 -4.14
N THR A 589 -12.91 -7.52 -3.43
CA THR A 589 -13.72 -8.70 -3.11
C THR A 589 -13.95 -8.76 -1.62
N LEU A 590 -15.21 -8.68 -1.19
CA LEU A 590 -15.63 -8.79 0.21
C LEU A 590 -16.49 -10.04 0.37
N ASP A 591 -16.19 -10.83 1.38
CA ASP A 591 -16.93 -12.06 1.75
C ASP A 591 -17.23 -12.02 3.25
N GLY A 592 -18.49 -11.84 3.63
CA GLY A 592 -18.91 -11.76 5.04
C GLY A 592 -18.72 -13.11 5.72
N GLY A 593 -19.37 -14.14 5.20
CA GLY A 593 -19.25 -15.51 5.69
C GLY A 593 -20.49 -15.90 6.51
N ASP A 594 -20.31 -16.49 7.68
CA ASP A 594 -21.42 -16.92 8.54
C ASP A 594 -21.81 -15.83 9.55
N GLY A 595 -23.01 -15.26 9.44
CA GLY A 595 -23.59 -14.35 10.41
C GLY A 595 -24.34 -13.20 9.74
N ASN A 596 -24.62 -12.13 10.46
CA ASN A 596 -25.29 -10.95 9.88
C ASN A 596 -24.25 -9.87 9.64
N ASP A 597 -23.73 -9.80 8.42
CA ASP A 597 -22.57 -9.01 8.08
C ASP A 597 -22.93 -7.66 7.47
N SER A 598 -21.99 -6.73 7.48
CA SER A 598 -22.11 -5.42 6.84
C SER A 598 -20.92 -5.18 5.91
N LEU A 599 -21.16 -5.27 4.61
CA LEU A 599 -20.16 -5.11 3.56
C LEU A 599 -20.32 -3.76 2.86
N ARG A 600 -19.21 -3.04 2.67
CA ARG A 600 -19.17 -1.79 1.89
C ARG A 600 -18.02 -1.81 0.88
N GLY A 601 -18.34 -1.88 -0.41
CA GLY A 601 -17.38 -2.01 -1.52
C GLY A 601 -16.58 -0.74 -1.87
N GLY A 602 -17.19 0.43 -1.68
CA GLY A 602 -16.49 1.70 -1.93
C GLY A 602 -16.53 2.07 -3.41
N ALA A 603 -15.41 2.47 -4.02
CA ALA A 603 -15.39 2.85 -5.43
C ALA A 603 -14.83 1.71 -6.29
N GLY A 604 -15.48 1.35 -7.41
CA GLY A 604 -14.93 0.34 -8.31
C GLY A 604 -15.99 -0.55 -8.95
N ILE A 605 -15.62 -1.80 -9.21
CA ILE A 605 -16.54 -2.87 -9.63
C ILE A 605 -16.35 -3.98 -8.60
N ASP A 606 -17.11 -3.90 -7.51
CA ASP A 606 -16.90 -4.73 -6.34
C ASP A 606 -17.64 -6.05 -6.44
N THR A 607 -17.03 -7.09 -5.86
CA THR A 607 -17.62 -8.41 -5.70
C THR A 607 -17.94 -8.60 -4.22
N LEU A 608 -19.22 -8.69 -3.90
CA LEU A 608 -19.72 -8.74 -2.52
C LEU A 608 -20.44 -10.06 -2.28
N ILE A 609 -20.02 -10.82 -1.28
CA ILE A 609 -20.63 -12.09 -0.88
C ILE A 609 -21.08 -11.87 0.57
N GLY A 610 -22.40 -11.82 0.83
CA GLY A 610 -22.91 -11.72 2.20
C GLY A 610 -22.59 -13.01 2.97
N GLY A 611 -23.10 -14.13 2.44
CA GLY A 611 -22.89 -15.44 3.04
C GLY A 611 -24.15 -15.89 3.77
N ALA A 612 -24.00 -16.59 4.88
CA ALA A 612 -25.08 -17.17 5.65
C ALA A 612 -25.59 -16.22 6.73
N GLY A 613 -26.75 -15.61 6.53
CA GLY A 613 -27.43 -14.83 7.54
C GLY A 613 -28.21 -13.71 6.91
N SER A 614 -28.37 -12.59 7.62
CA SER A 614 -29.12 -11.44 7.12
C SER A 614 -28.19 -10.25 6.98
N ASP A 615 -27.65 -10.08 5.79
CA ASP A 615 -26.52 -9.19 5.56
C ASP A 615 -26.97 -7.81 5.07
N LEU A 616 -26.12 -6.81 5.29
CA LEU A 616 -26.19 -5.50 4.68
C LEU A 616 -25.06 -5.40 3.65
N ILE A 617 -25.41 -5.35 2.38
CA ILE A 617 -24.45 -5.26 1.28
C ILE A 617 -24.63 -3.90 0.60
N ASP A 618 -23.60 -3.06 0.69
CA ASP A 618 -23.56 -1.71 0.11
C ASP A 618 -22.46 -1.64 -0.96
N GLY A 619 -22.84 -1.51 -2.23
CA GLY A 619 -21.90 -1.38 -3.34
C GLY A 619 -21.21 -0.01 -3.40
N ASP A 620 -21.88 1.05 -2.93
CA ASP A 620 -21.43 2.44 -3.01
C ASP A 620 -21.23 2.90 -4.48
N PHE A 621 -20.04 3.37 -4.87
CA PHE A 621 -19.82 3.94 -6.20
C PHE A 621 -19.24 2.92 -7.17
N GLY A 622 -20.10 2.29 -7.98
CA GLY A 622 -19.56 1.29 -8.88
C GLY A 622 -20.54 0.67 -9.85
N VAL A 623 -20.12 -0.44 -10.43
CA VAL A 623 -21.04 -1.43 -10.99
C VAL A 623 -20.81 -2.71 -10.20
N ASP A 624 -21.56 -2.88 -9.13
CA ASP A 624 -21.22 -3.84 -8.09
C ASP A 624 -22.08 -5.10 -8.22
N ALA A 625 -21.50 -6.23 -7.81
CA ALA A 625 -22.12 -7.53 -7.92
C ALA A 625 -22.19 -8.23 -6.57
N ALA A 626 -23.42 -8.45 -6.08
CA ALA A 626 -23.68 -9.39 -4.99
C ALA A 626 -23.72 -10.83 -5.53
N LEU A 627 -22.97 -11.75 -4.92
CA LEU A 627 -22.84 -13.14 -5.35
C LEU A 627 -23.58 -14.08 -4.40
N TYR A 628 -24.26 -15.07 -4.99
CA TYR A 628 -25.03 -16.09 -4.28
C TYR A 628 -24.65 -17.48 -4.81
N SER A 629 -24.47 -18.45 -3.91
CA SER A 629 -23.98 -19.80 -4.23
C SER A 629 -25.06 -20.74 -4.78
N GLY A 630 -26.33 -20.36 -4.66
CA GLY A 630 -27.48 -21.12 -5.16
C GLY A 630 -27.95 -20.69 -6.56
N VAL A 631 -28.99 -21.37 -7.02
CA VAL A 631 -29.72 -20.99 -8.25
C VAL A 631 -30.81 -19.97 -7.91
N ARG A 632 -31.09 -19.00 -8.79
CA ARG A 632 -32.00 -17.86 -8.52
C ARG A 632 -33.35 -18.27 -7.95
N ARG A 633 -33.92 -19.39 -8.41
CA ARG A 633 -35.23 -19.89 -7.94
C ARG A 633 -35.29 -20.27 -6.46
N GLN A 634 -34.15 -20.43 -5.80
CA GLN A 634 -34.07 -20.68 -4.35
C GLN A 634 -34.21 -19.39 -3.54
N TYR A 635 -34.12 -18.22 -4.17
CA TYR A 635 -34.15 -16.92 -3.52
C TYR A 635 -35.42 -16.14 -3.86
N GLY A 636 -36.02 -15.52 -2.84
CA GLY A 636 -37.03 -14.49 -2.96
C GLY A 636 -36.35 -13.12 -3.08
N VAL A 637 -36.45 -12.50 -4.25
CA VAL A 637 -35.93 -11.15 -4.49
C VAL A 637 -37.09 -10.15 -4.46
N SER A 638 -36.97 -9.12 -3.63
CA SER A 638 -37.93 -8.02 -3.54
C SER A 638 -37.22 -6.69 -3.80
N ALA A 639 -37.67 -5.93 -4.79
CA ALA A 639 -37.22 -4.56 -5.00
C ALA A 639 -38.17 -3.62 -4.26
N ALA A 640 -37.67 -2.72 -3.42
CA ALA A 640 -38.54 -1.77 -2.74
C ALA A 640 -39.21 -0.84 -3.77
N SER A 641 -40.53 -0.89 -3.87
CA SER A 641 -41.31 0.08 -4.65
C SER A 641 -41.56 1.34 -3.82
N GLY A 642 -40.81 2.42 -4.07
CA GLY A 642 -40.98 3.71 -3.39
C GLY A 642 -40.48 4.90 -4.22
N PRO A 643 -40.98 6.14 -3.97
CA PRO A 643 -40.54 7.32 -4.70
C PRO A 643 -39.05 7.58 -4.45
N VAL A 644 -38.31 7.58 -5.55
CA VAL A 644 -36.87 7.81 -5.66
C VAL A 644 -36.49 9.15 -5.02
N THR A 645 -35.89 9.13 -3.83
CA THR A 645 -34.83 10.09 -3.51
C THR A 645 -33.55 9.60 -4.19
N PRO A 646 -32.67 10.50 -4.66
CA PRO A 646 -31.38 10.05 -5.18
C PRO A 646 -30.67 9.31 -4.04
N PHE A 647 -30.11 8.13 -4.32
CA PHE A 647 -29.25 7.31 -3.42
C PHE A 647 -29.88 6.23 -2.51
N VAL A 648 -31.12 5.73 -2.69
CA VAL A 648 -31.49 4.47 -1.98
C VAL A 648 -32.44 3.62 -2.80
N THR A 649 -31.90 2.73 -3.63
CA THR A 649 -32.66 1.58 -4.15
C THR A 649 -32.39 0.40 -3.22
N ARG A 650 -33.15 0.27 -2.13
CA ARG A 650 -33.04 -0.91 -1.25
C ARG A 650 -33.73 -2.11 -1.91
N SER A 651 -32.96 -3.14 -2.25
CA SER A 651 -33.49 -4.45 -2.64
C SER A 651 -33.24 -5.44 -1.51
N THR A 652 -34.05 -6.49 -1.43
CA THR A 652 -33.81 -7.59 -0.49
C THR A 652 -33.74 -8.91 -1.23
N VAL A 653 -32.80 -9.76 -0.87
CA VAL A 653 -32.69 -11.15 -1.34
C VAL A 653 -32.88 -12.05 -0.11
N SER A 654 -33.72 -13.08 -0.21
CA SER A 654 -34.08 -13.91 0.96
C SER A 654 -34.18 -15.38 0.57
N GLY A 655 -33.91 -16.28 1.52
CA GLY A 655 -33.93 -17.73 1.25
C GLY A 655 -32.58 -18.26 0.75
N GLY A 656 -32.58 -19.24 -0.15
CA GLY A 656 -31.33 -19.86 -0.63
C GLY A 656 -30.73 -20.93 0.29
N PRO A 657 -29.61 -21.55 -0.12
CA PRO A 657 -28.80 -22.43 0.71
C PRO A 657 -28.15 -21.73 1.91
N GLU A 658 -27.82 -20.44 1.79
CA GLU A 658 -27.18 -19.66 2.86
C GLU A 658 -28.17 -19.24 3.95
N GLY A 659 -29.45 -19.08 3.61
CA GLY A 659 -30.51 -18.72 4.55
C GLY A 659 -30.60 -17.21 4.80
N GLY A 660 -31.49 -16.79 5.72
CA GLY A 660 -31.66 -15.39 6.10
C GLY A 660 -32.18 -14.43 5.02
N THR A 661 -31.88 -13.14 5.13
CA THR A 661 -32.40 -12.06 4.27
C THR A 661 -31.43 -10.89 4.18
N ASP A 662 -30.87 -10.71 2.99
CA ASP A 662 -29.89 -9.68 2.70
C ASP A 662 -30.57 -8.42 2.20
N THR A 663 -30.02 -7.29 2.63
CA THR A 663 -30.41 -5.95 2.21
C THR A 663 -29.31 -5.39 1.32
N LEU A 664 -29.66 -5.13 0.06
CA LEU A 664 -28.77 -4.57 -0.93
C LEU A 664 -29.02 -3.06 -1.06
N VAL A 665 -27.94 -2.28 -0.97
CA VAL A 665 -27.88 -0.83 -1.18
C VAL A 665 -26.86 -0.58 -2.28
N ASP A 666 -27.23 0.21 -3.29
CA ASP A 666 -26.32 0.62 -4.37
C ASP A 666 -25.57 -0.57 -5.02
N VAL A 667 -26.29 -1.67 -5.27
CA VAL A 667 -25.79 -2.87 -5.98
C VAL A 667 -26.54 -3.03 -7.31
N GLU A 668 -25.79 -3.08 -8.41
CA GLU A 668 -26.36 -3.14 -9.77
C GLU A 668 -26.70 -4.57 -10.22
N GLN A 669 -26.00 -5.59 -9.68
CA GLN A 669 -26.11 -6.98 -10.09
C GLN A 669 -26.23 -7.95 -8.92
N CYS A 670 -27.11 -8.94 -9.03
CA CYS A 670 -27.07 -10.18 -8.26
C CYS A 670 -26.67 -11.31 -9.21
N ARG A 671 -25.64 -12.06 -8.85
CA ARG A 671 -25.15 -13.21 -9.60
C ARG A 671 -25.50 -14.49 -8.86
N PHE A 672 -26.25 -15.37 -9.54
CA PHE A 672 -26.59 -16.70 -9.09
C PHE A 672 -25.87 -17.72 -9.98
N VAL A 673 -25.81 -18.98 -9.55
CA VAL A 673 -25.18 -20.06 -10.34
C VAL A 673 -25.82 -20.24 -11.73
N ASP A 674 -27.09 -19.91 -11.88
CA ASP A 674 -27.86 -20.09 -13.12
C ASP A 674 -28.05 -18.80 -13.96
N GLY A 675 -27.54 -17.65 -13.51
CA GLY A 675 -27.58 -16.41 -14.30
C GLY A 675 -27.46 -15.13 -13.47
N VAL A 676 -27.56 -13.98 -14.15
CA VAL A 676 -27.43 -12.65 -13.54
C VAL A 676 -28.79 -11.94 -13.55
N MET A 677 -29.09 -11.25 -12.45
CA MET A 677 -30.22 -10.34 -12.30
C MET A 677 -29.68 -8.92 -12.09
N SER A 678 -30.19 -7.92 -12.82
CA SER A 678 -29.74 -6.52 -12.70
C SER A 678 -30.87 -5.61 -12.18
N PHE A 679 -30.54 -4.62 -11.35
CA PHE A 679 -31.52 -3.86 -10.54
C PHE A 679 -31.76 -2.41 -10.95
N ASP A 680 -30.86 -1.73 -11.67
CA ASP A 680 -30.95 -0.27 -11.80
C ASP A 680 -31.43 0.25 -13.18
N VAL A 681 -32.49 1.05 -13.13
CA VAL A 681 -33.09 1.78 -14.26
C VAL A 681 -32.55 3.19 -14.40
N ASN A 682 -31.72 3.72 -13.52
CA ASN A 682 -31.24 5.12 -13.57
C ASN A 682 -29.73 5.25 -13.77
N GLY A 683 -28.99 4.15 -13.64
CA GLY A 683 -27.56 4.07 -13.90
C GLY A 683 -27.20 4.48 -15.31
N ILE A 684 -25.93 4.83 -15.49
CA ILE A 684 -25.38 5.27 -16.77
C ILE A 684 -25.67 4.27 -17.92
N PRO A 685 -25.58 2.93 -17.70
CA PRO A 685 -26.03 1.96 -18.70
C PRO A 685 -27.50 2.14 -19.09
N ALA A 686 -28.40 2.27 -18.11
CA ALA A 686 -29.83 2.45 -18.36
C ALA A 686 -30.14 3.78 -19.07
N GLN A 687 -29.38 4.85 -18.78
CA GLN A 687 -29.48 6.13 -19.48
C GLN A 687 -29.08 6.01 -20.96
N VAL A 688 -27.99 5.30 -21.26
CA VAL A 688 -27.56 5.03 -22.65
C VAL A 688 -28.59 4.16 -23.37
N MET A 689 -29.09 3.10 -22.73
CA MET A 689 -30.11 2.20 -23.27
C MET A 689 -31.42 2.95 -23.60
N ARG A 690 -31.93 3.78 -22.67
CA ARG A 690 -33.11 4.63 -22.92
C ARG A 690 -32.91 5.64 -24.05
N LEU A 691 -31.70 6.20 -24.17
CA LEU A 691 -31.39 7.14 -25.23
C LEU A 691 -31.49 6.49 -26.62
N TYR A 692 -31.02 5.24 -26.74
CA TYR A 692 -31.17 4.43 -27.95
C TYR A 692 -32.63 4.04 -28.20
N ASP A 693 -33.34 3.61 -27.17
CA ASP A 693 -34.73 3.15 -27.28
C ASP A 693 -35.67 4.28 -27.75
N THR A 694 -35.51 5.47 -27.16
CA THR A 694 -36.29 6.69 -27.47
C THR A 694 -36.28 7.09 -28.95
N ILE A 695 -35.26 6.68 -29.72
CA ILE A 695 -35.10 7.03 -31.14
C ILE A 695 -35.18 5.83 -32.05
N LEU A 696 -34.42 4.78 -31.75
CA LEU A 696 -34.04 3.74 -32.69
C LEU A 696 -34.85 2.46 -32.50
N ASP A 697 -35.65 2.37 -31.43
CA ASP A 697 -36.49 1.21 -31.10
C ASP A 697 -35.65 -0.08 -31.02
N ARG A 698 -34.46 0.05 -30.41
CA ARG A 698 -33.47 -1.02 -30.21
C ARG A 698 -32.47 -0.63 -29.13
N GLN A 699 -31.75 -1.62 -28.63
CA GLN A 699 -30.63 -1.42 -27.71
C GLN A 699 -29.28 -1.31 -28.46
N PRO A 700 -28.25 -0.67 -27.87
CA PRO A 700 -26.87 -0.72 -28.34
C PRO A 700 -26.31 -2.16 -28.30
N ASP A 701 -25.31 -2.44 -29.13
CA ASP A 701 -24.47 -3.63 -28.93
C ASP A 701 -23.55 -3.45 -27.72
N GLN A 702 -23.04 -4.55 -27.17
CA GLN A 702 -22.28 -4.55 -25.91
C GLN A 702 -21.03 -3.67 -25.97
N ALA A 703 -20.29 -3.70 -27.09
CA ALA A 703 -19.08 -2.90 -27.24
C ALA A 703 -19.40 -1.40 -27.33
N GLY A 704 -20.49 -1.03 -28.01
CA GLY A 704 -20.97 0.35 -28.10
C GLY A 704 -21.55 0.87 -26.77
N LEU A 705 -22.22 0.01 -26.00
CA LEU A 705 -22.71 0.32 -24.66
C LEU A 705 -21.54 0.61 -23.71
N ASP A 706 -20.55 -0.28 -23.63
CA ASP A 706 -19.39 -0.14 -22.74
C ASP A 706 -18.56 1.12 -23.02
N VAL A 707 -18.40 1.51 -24.29
CA VAL A 707 -17.66 2.73 -24.66
C VAL A 707 -18.39 3.98 -24.18
N GLN A 708 -19.72 4.02 -24.33
CA GLN A 708 -20.51 5.20 -23.97
C GLN A 708 -20.74 5.31 -22.47
N VAL A 709 -20.92 4.17 -21.79
CA VAL A 709 -20.99 4.10 -20.34
C VAL A 709 -19.69 4.61 -19.72
N ARG A 710 -18.53 4.14 -20.21
CA ARG A 710 -17.22 4.64 -19.77
C ARG A 710 -17.06 6.14 -19.98
N ALA A 711 -17.51 6.67 -21.11
CA ALA A 711 -17.40 8.10 -21.41
C ALA A 711 -18.26 8.96 -20.48
N LEU A 712 -19.48 8.51 -20.15
CA LEU A 712 -20.39 9.18 -19.22
C LEU A 712 -19.92 9.06 -17.75
N ALA A 713 -19.46 7.87 -17.35
CA ALA A 713 -19.01 7.60 -15.98
C ALA A 713 -17.75 8.39 -15.61
N SER A 714 -16.82 8.51 -16.56
CA SER A 714 -15.60 9.31 -16.39
C SER A 714 -15.83 10.84 -16.45
N GLY A 715 -17.04 11.29 -16.75
CA GLY A 715 -17.34 12.71 -17.00
C GLY A 715 -16.71 13.29 -18.27
N SER A 716 -16.06 12.45 -19.11
CA SER A 716 -15.44 12.88 -20.37
C SER A 716 -16.46 13.33 -21.44
N THR A 717 -17.74 12.97 -21.27
CA THR A 717 -18.87 13.48 -22.05
C THR A 717 -20.10 13.71 -21.16
N THR A 718 -21.13 14.37 -21.71
CA THR A 718 -22.43 14.54 -21.02
C THR A 718 -23.53 13.83 -21.80
N LEU A 719 -24.63 13.48 -21.14
CA LEU A 719 -25.78 12.84 -21.79
C LEU A 719 -26.33 13.69 -22.96
N LEU A 720 -26.31 15.01 -22.80
CA LEU A 720 -26.68 15.96 -23.85
C LEU A 720 -25.68 15.98 -25.01
N ALA A 721 -24.38 15.90 -24.75
CA ALA A 721 -23.35 15.82 -25.78
C ALA A 721 -23.43 14.50 -26.55
N LEU A 722 -23.72 13.40 -25.85
CA LEU A 722 -23.95 12.09 -26.44
C LEU A 722 -25.21 12.12 -27.33
N ALA A 723 -26.34 12.62 -26.82
CA ALA A 723 -27.56 12.81 -27.61
C ALA A 723 -27.33 13.70 -28.85
N SER A 724 -26.49 14.73 -28.72
CA SER A 724 -26.11 15.61 -29.83
C SER A 724 -25.32 14.85 -30.89
N ALA A 725 -24.36 14.02 -30.48
CA ALA A 725 -23.62 13.14 -31.40
C ALA A 725 -24.55 12.13 -32.10
N PHE A 726 -25.52 11.55 -31.37
CA PHE A 726 -26.53 10.66 -31.96
C PHE A 726 -27.38 11.35 -33.02
N THR A 727 -27.92 12.53 -32.72
CA THR A 727 -28.75 13.28 -33.69
C THR A 727 -27.96 13.80 -34.90
N ALA A 728 -26.64 13.79 -34.83
CA ALA A 728 -25.73 14.11 -35.93
C ALA A 728 -25.24 12.86 -36.69
N SER A 729 -25.56 11.64 -36.22
CA SER A 729 -25.10 10.40 -36.84
C SER A 729 -25.77 10.16 -38.20
N PRO A 730 -25.06 9.51 -39.16
CA PRO A 730 -25.66 9.16 -40.45
C PRO A 730 -26.93 8.31 -40.32
N GLU A 731 -26.97 7.37 -39.38
CA GLU A 731 -28.13 6.51 -39.11
C GLU A 731 -29.36 7.34 -38.70
N PHE A 732 -29.18 8.33 -37.83
CA PHE A 732 -30.27 9.22 -37.42
C PHE A 732 -30.72 10.15 -38.56
N VAL A 733 -29.77 10.72 -39.29
CA VAL A 733 -30.07 11.66 -40.39
C VAL A 733 -30.78 10.95 -41.55
N ASP A 734 -30.36 9.74 -41.91
CA ASP A 734 -30.99 8.94 -42.96
C ASP A 734 -32.41 8.48 -42.57
N ARG A 735 -32.62 8.17 -41.28
CA ARG A 735 -33.90 7.68 -40.77
C ARG A 735 -34.90 8.79 -40.46
N TYR A 736 -34.45 9.96 -39.99
CA TYR A 736 -35.31 11.00 -39.40
C TYR A 736 -35.05 12.43 -39.92
N GLY A 737 -34.03 12.64 -40.75
CA GLY A 737 -33.63 13.96 -41.28
C GLY A 737 -34.68 14.64 -42.18
N THR A 738 -35.71 13.92 -42.63
CA THR A 738 -36.81 14.45 -43.46
C THR A 738 -38.11 14.71 -42.69
N LEU A 739 -38.17 14.41 -41.39
CA LEU A 739 -39.40 14.59 -40.60
C LEU A 739 -39.62 16.06 -40.23
N SER A 740 -40.87 16.53 -40.33
CA SER A 740 -41.27 17.79 -39.71
C SER A 740 -41.16 17.71 -38.19
N ASN A 741 -41.13 18.84 -37.49
CA ASN A 741 -41.02 18.86 -36.03
C ASN A 741 -42.21 18.15 -35.36
N GLU A 742 -43.41 18.26 -35.93
CA GLU A 742 -44.62 17.57 -35.48
C GLU A 742 -44.52 16.05 -35.68
N GLN A 743 -43.97 15.61 -36.82
CA GLN A 743 -43.76 14.20 -37.11
C GLN A 743 -42.67 13.59 -36.21
N PHE A 744 -41.61 14.34 -35.93
CA PHE A 744 -40.54 13.93 -35.02
C PHE A 744 -41.05 13.75 -33.59
N VAL A 745 -41.81 14.73 -33.06
CA VAL A 745 -42.47 14.61 -31.75
C VAL A 745 -43.37 13.38 -31.70
N GLY A 746 -44.17 13.14 -32.74
CA GLY A 746 -45.05 11.97 -32.81
C GLY A 746 -44.31 10.64 -32.72
N GLN A 747 -43.09 10.52 -33.24
CA GLN A 747 -42.29 9.31 -33.12
C GLN A 747 -41.72 9.13 -31.70
N LEU A 748 -41.28 10.21 -31.05
CA LEU A 748 -40.76 10.13 -29.67
C LEU A 748 -41.80 9.60 -28.68
N TYR A 749 -43.06 10.01 -28.81
CA TYR A 749 -44.14 9.46 -27.97
C TYR A 749 -44.38 7.98 -28.22
N ARG A 750 -44.23 7.48 -29.45
CA ARG A 750 -44.41 6.06 -29.73
C ARG A 750 -43.26 5.21 -29.21
N PHE A 751 -42.02 5.65 -29.38
CA PHE A 751 -40.86 4.85 -28.99
C PHE A 751 -40.54 4.97 -27.50
N ALA A 752 -40.59 6.17 -26.94
CA ALA A 752 -40.30 6.35 -25.51
C ALA A 752 -41.50 6.10 -24.59
N LEU A 753 -42.73 6.17 -25.11
CA LEU A 753 -43.93 6.13 -24.26
C LEU A 753 -44.97 5.09 -24.74
N ASP A 754 -44.66 4.27 -25.75
CA ASP A 754 -45.52 3.23 -26.33
C ASP A 754 -46.98 3.69 -26.57
N ARG A 755 -47.17 4.96 -26.97
CA ARG A 755 -48.48 5.53 -27.26
C ARG A 755 -48.43 6.64 -28.31
N ASP A 756 -49.54 6.86 -29.00
CA ASP A 756 -49.68 8.03 -29.87
C ASP A 756 -49.81 9.32 -29.03
N ALA A 757 -49.13 10.38 -29.49
CA ALA A 757 -49.24 11.71 -28.92
C ALA A 757 -50.62 12.34 -29.23
N THR A 758 -51.20 13.04 -28.27
CA THR A 758 -52.40 13.86 -28.52
C THR A 758 -52.06 15.11 -29.35
N ALA A 759 -53.05 15.67 -30.04
CA ALA A 759 -52.86 16.88 -30.85
C ALA A 759 -52.32 18.08 -30.03
N ALA A 760 -52.66 18.17 -28.74
CA ALA A 760 -52.15 19.20 -27.84
C ALA A 760 -50.68 19.00 -27.48
N GLU A 761 -50.26 17.75 -27.21
CA GLU A 761 -48.86 17.38 -26.93
C GLU A 761 -47.96 17.63 -28.14
N ILE A 762 -48.40 17.24 -29.34
CA ILE A 762 -47.69 17.51 -30.60
C ILE A 762 -47.49 19.00 -30.79
N THR A 763 -48.56 19.79 -30.61
CA THR A 763 -48.51 21.26 -30.78
C THR A 763 -47.55 21.90 -29.78
N PHE A 764 -47.58 21.48 -28.52
CA PHE A 764 -46.74 22.04 -27.46
C PHE A 764 -45.24 21.75 -27.69
N GLN A 765 -44.89 20.49 -27.95
CA GLN A 765 -43.49 20.10 -28.12
C GLN A 765 -42.91 20.56 -29.47
N ALA A 766 -43.71 20.55 -30.55
CA ALA A 766 -43.27 21.07 -31.84
C ALA A 766 -43.06 22.58 -31.79
N ALA A 767 -43.86 23.32 -31.01
CA ALA A 767 -43.63 24.75 -30.78
C ALA A 767 -42.28 25.00 -30.09
N ALA A 768 -41.86 24.16 -29.14
CA ALA A 768 -40.56 24.27 -28.48
C ALA A 768 -39.37 24.04 -29.43
N LEU A 769 -39.49 23.11 -30.38
CA LEU A 769 -38.50 22.91 -31.45
C LEU A 769 -38.46 24.12 -32.39
N ASN A 770 -39.63 24.68 -32.73
CA ASN A 770 -39.75 25.84 -33.62
C ASN A 770 -39.20 27.14 -33.01
N THR A 771 -39.13 27.24 -31.67
CA THR A 771 -38.64 28.42 -30.94
C THR A 771 -37.19 28.30 -30.44
N GLY A 772 -36.50 27.20 -30.75
CA GLY A 772 -35.04 27.08 -30.57
C GLY A 772 -34.55 25.92 -29.71
N THR A 773 -35.43 25.04 -29.22
CA THR A 773 -34.98 23.79 -28.56
C THR A 773 -34.39 22.85 -29.59
N SER A 774 -33.19 22.28 -29.33
CA SER A 774 -32.59 21.31 -30.25
C SER A 774 -33.30 19.96 -30.16
N ARG A 775 -33.23 19.15 -31.24
CA ARG A 775 -33.77 17.78 -31.22
C ARG A 775 -33.07 16.91 -30.17
N ALA A 776 -31.77 17.07 -29.96
CA ALA A 776 -31.01 16.38 -28.92
C ALA A 776 -31.51 16.74 -27.51
N GLN A 777 -31.81 18.01 -27.26
CA GLN A 777 -32.35 18.44 -25.97
C GLN A 777 -33.76 17.87 -25.75
N LEU A 778 -34.61 17.88 -26.78
CA LEU A 778 -35.92 17.26 -26.68
C LEU A 778 -35.80 15.75 -26.47
N LEU A 779 -34.81 15.12 -27.07
CA LEU A 779 -34.55 13.70 -26.92
C LEU A 779 -34.22 13.29 -25.49
N VAL A 780 -33.28 14.00 -24.87
CA VAL A 780 -32.92 13.79 -23.46
C VAL A 780 -34.15 14.02 -22.57
N ASN A 781 -34.99 15.01 -22.90
CA ASN A 781 -36.21 15.26 -22.14
C ASN A 781 -37.23 14.11 -22.23
N PHE A 782 -37.30 13.39 -23.36
CA PHE A 782 -38.15 12.21 -23.52
C PHE A 782 -37.51 10.95 -22.91
N SER A 783 -36.21 10.73 -23.17
CA SER A 783 -35.46 9.58 -22.63
C SER A 783 -35.47 9.59 -21.11
N GLU A 784 -35.36 10.77 -20.51
CA GLU A 784 -35.38 10.98 -19.05
C GLU A 784 -36.74 11.47 -18.53
N SER A 785 -37.82 11.32 -19.34
CA SER A 785 -39.15 11.62 -18.86
C SER A 785 -39.57 10.65 -17.76
N GLY A 786 -40.36 11.13 -16.79
CA GLY A 786 -40.87 10.27 -15.72
C GLY A 786 -41.69 9.08 -16.24
N GLU A 787 -42.41 9.26 -17.35
CA GLU A 787 -43.25 8.24 -17.96
C GLU A 787 -42.40 7.17 -18.69
N HIS A 788 -41.32 7.55 -19.40
CA HIS A 788 -40.41 6.59 -20.04
C HIS A 788 -39.57 5.81 -19.01
N ARG A 789 -39.10 6.47 -17.94
CA ARG A 789 -38.43 5.78 -16.82
C ARG A 789 -39.34 4.75 -16.17
N VAL A 790 -40.64 5.03 -16.03
CA VAL A 790 -41.63 4.07 -15.52
C VAL A 790 -41.83 2.91 -16.49
N GLN A 791 -41.80 3.14 -17.81
CA GLN A 791 -41.83 2.05 -18.80
C GLN A 791 -40.56 1.19 -18.79
N THR A 792 -39.39 1.82 -18.73
CA THR A 792 -38.10 1.12 -18.61
C THR A 792 -38.01 0.33 -17.31
N GLN A 793 -38.49 0.90 -16.20
CA GLN A 793 -38.66 0.21 -14.92
C GLN A 793 -39.68 -0.91 -15.01
N SER A 794 -40.77 -0.78 -15.78
CA SER A 794 -41.72 -1.87 -15.99
C SER A 794 -41.10 -3.04 -16.78
N VAL A 795 -40.15 -2.76 -17.69
CA VAL A 795 -39.39 -3.76 -18.45
C VAL A 795 -38.28 -4.39 -17.60
N LEU A 796 -37.60 -3.62 -16.75
CA LEU A 796 -36.56 -4.10 -15.85
C LEU A 796 -37.10 -4.80 -14.58
N ASN A 797 -38.26 -4.37 -14.06
CA ASN A 797 -39.00 -5.03 -12.97
C ASN A 797 -39.54 -6.41 -13.35
N ALA A 798 -39.64 -6.71 -14.65
CA ALA A 798 -39.93 -8.06 -15.11
C ALA A 798 -38.77 -9.03 -14.87
N GLY A 799 -37.59 -8.52 -14.45
CA GLY A 799 -36.38 -9.28 -14.21
C GLY A 799 -35.80 -9.78 -15.53
N LEU A 800 -34.84 -9.05 -16.11
CA LEU A 800 -34.04 -9.61 -17.19
C LEU A 800 -33.04 -10.60 -16.58
N TRP A 801 -33.54 -11.74 -16.11
CA TRP A 801 -32.69 -12.90 -15.90
C TRP A 801 -32.20 -13.31 -17.29
N VAL A 802 -30.91 -13.16 -17.54
CA VAL A 802 -30.28 -13.65 -18.77
C VAL A 802 -29.81 -15.08 -18.46
N PRO A 803 -30.54 -16.13 -18.91
CA PRO A 803 -30.01 -17.48 -18.87
C PRO A 803 -28.73 -17.56 -19.69
N ASP A 804 -27.74 -18.31 -19.21
CA ASP A 804 -26.54 -18.67 -19.98
C ASP A 804 -26.94 -19.14 -21.40
N GLU A 805 -26.29 -18.57 -22.44
CA GLU A 805 -26.56 -18.87 -23.85
C GLU A 805 -26.53 -20.38 -24.13
N LYS A 806 -25.67 -21.12 -23.41
CA LYS A 806 -25.58 -22.59 -23.50
C LYS A 806 -26.83 -23.28 -22.98
N ALA A 807 -27.45 -22.77 -21.91
CA ALA A 807 -28.69 -23.30 -21.37
C ALA A 807 -29.86 -23.10 -22.35
N LEU A 808 -29.92 -21.94 -23.02
CA LEU A 808 -30.90 -21.65 -24.07
C LEU A 808 -30.74 -22.56 -25.29
N GLN A 809 -29.51 -22.83 -25.71
CA GLN A 809 -29.21 -23.74 -26.83
C GLN A 809 -29.61 -25.19 -26.53
N ILE A 810 -29.37 -25.69 -25.31
CA ILE A 810 -29.84 -27.03 -24.88
C ILE A 810 -31.37 -27.10 -24.90
N ALA A 811 -32.01 -26.07 -24.38
CA ALA A 811 -33.45 -25.95 -24.30
C ALA A 811 -34.15 -25.96 -25.67
N ARG A 812 -33.67 -25.18 -26.64
CA ARG A 812 -34.19 -25.18 -28.02
C ARG A 812 -33.99 -26.53 -28.71
N LEU A 813 -32.87 -27.19 -28.43
CA LEU A 813 -32.62 -28.53 -28.94
C LEU A 813 -33.62 -29.53 -28.35
N TYR A 814 -33.94 -29.47 -27.06
CA TYR A 814 -35.00 -30.28 -26.43
C TYR A 814 -36.36 -30.04 -27.06
N ASP A 815 -36.72 -28.77 -27.28
CA ASP A 815 -37.99 -28.38 -27.89
C ASP A 815 -38.11 -28.91 -29.33
N ALA A 816 -37.09 -28.65 -30.17
CA ALA A 816 -37.03 -29.15 -31.54
C ALA A 816 -37.05 -30.68 -31.63
N THR A 817 -36.53 -31.37 -30.62
CA THR A 817 -36.40 -32.83 -30.60
C THR A 817 -37.66 -33.48 -30.05
N PHE A 818 -38.16 -33.04 -28.91
CA PHE A 818 -39.15 -33.76 -28.12
C PHE A 818 -40.47 -33.01 -27.93
N ASP A 819 -40.56 -31.77 -28.42
CA ASP A 819 -41.73 -30.89 -28.26
C ASP A 819 -42.04 -30.63 -26.77
N ARG A 820 -40.96 -30.41 -26.00
CA ARG A 820 -40.98 -30.11 -24.55
C ARG A 820 -39.64 -29.52 -24.11
N LEU A 821 -39.65 -28.90 -22.93
CA LEU A 821 -38.45 -28.38 -22.26
C LEU A 821 -37.71 -29.48 -21.45
N PRO A 822 -36.41 -29.31 -21.16
CA PRO A 822 -35.68 -30.22 -20.29
C PRO A 822 -36.19 -30.16 -18.85
N ASP A 823 -36.12 -31.28 -18.13
CA ASP A 823 -36.22 -31.26 -16.67
C ASP A 823 -34.90 -30.78 -16.03
N ALA A 824 -34.92 -30.50 -14.73
CA ALA A 824 -33.79 -29.90 -14.03
C ALA A 824 -32.51 -30.77 -14.07
N ALA A 825 -32.66 -32.10 -14.00
CA ALA A 825 -31.52 -33.02 -14.04
C ALA A 825 -30.94 -33.15 -15.46
N GLY A 826 -31.82 -33.17 -16.47
CA GLY A 826 -31.47 -33.18 -17.88
C GLY A 826 -30.77 -31.89 -18.33
N LEU A 827 -31.19 -30.72 -17.82
CA LEU A 827 -30.53 -29.45 -18.13
C LEU A 827 -29.13 -29.37 -17.51
N ALA A 828 -29.02 -29.67 -16.21
CA ALA A 828 -27.74 -29.62 -15.49
C ALA A 828 -26.69 -30.59 -16.06
N GLY A 829 -27.10 -31.81 -16.39
CA GLY A 829 -26.20 -32.82 -16.97
C GLY A 829 -25.64 -32.44 -18.35
N GLN A 830 -26.47 -31.84 -19.22
CA GLN A 830 -26.02 -31.44 -20.56
C GLN A 830 -25.23 -30.12 -20.53
N LEU A 831 -25.54 -29.21 -19.59
CA LEU A 831 -24.78 -27.98 -19.39
C LEU A 831 -23.37 -28.30 -18.88
N ALA A 832 -23.24 -29.25 -17.95
CA ALA A 832 -21.94 -29.76 -17.51
C ALA A 832 -21.12 -30.35 -18.68
N ALA A 833 -21.77 -31.07 -19.62
CA ALA A 833 -21.09 -31.62 -20.78
C ALA A 833 -20.62 -30.55 -21.78
N LEU A 834 -21.40 -29.49 -22.00
CA LEU A 834 -21.02 -28.33 -22.83
C LEU A 834 -19.89 -27.52 -22.19
N ASN A 835 -19.94 -27.32 -20.87
CA ASN A 835 -18.87 -26.65 -20.11
C ASN A 835 -17.59 -27.49 -20.06
N ALA A 836 -17.70 -28.81 -20.12
CA ALA A 836 -16.57 -29.73 -20.29
C ALA A 836 -16.06 -29.84 -21.75
N GLY A 837 -16.54 -28.99 -22.68
CA GLY A 837 -16.02 -28.87 -24.04
C GLY A 837 -16.75 -29.68 -25.12
N THR A 838 -17.89 -30.31 -24.81
CA THR A 838 -18.70 -31.02 -25.82
C THR A 838 -19.36 -30.03 -26.77
N SER A 839 -19.20 -30.19 -28.09
CA SER A 839 -19.81 -29.29 -29.07
C SER A 839 -21.33 -29.47 -29.19
N LEU A 840 -22.05 -28.40 -29.54
CA LEU A 840 -23.51 -28.44 -29.73
C LEU A 840 -23.96 -29.40 -30.82
N LEU A 841 -23.16 -29.56 -31.88
CA LEU A 841 -23.42 -30.55 -32.92
C LEU A 841 -23.29 -31.99 -32.39
N THR A 842 -22.34 -32.23 -31.47
CA THR A 842 -22.19 -33.53 -30.80
C THR A 842 -23.37 -33.80 -29.88
N LEU A 843 -23.84 -32.78 -29.18
CA LEU A 843 -25.04 -32.87 -28.36
C LEU A 843 -26.30 -33.17 -29.20
N ALA A 844 -26.51 -32.46 -30.32
CA ALA A 844 -27.58 -32.75 -31.28
C ALA A 844 -27.50 -34.17 -31.85
N ALA A 845 -26.29 -34.68 -32.10
CA ALA A 845 -26.08 -36.06 -32.53
C ALA A 845 -26.49 -37.07 -31.45
N ASN A 846 -26.19 -36.80 -30.18
CA ASN A 846 -26.62 -37.63 -29.05
C ASN A 846 -28.15 -37.65 -28.90
N PHE A 847 -28.81 -36.50 -29.09
CA PHE A 847 -30.26 -36.41 -29.06
C PHE A 847 -30.89 -37.21 -30.21
N ALA A 848 -30.37 -37.02 -31.43
CA ALA A 848 -30.81 -37.76 -32.60
C ALA A 848 -30.53 -39.27 -32.51
N ALA A 849 -29.54 -39.69 -31.71
CA ALA A 849 -29.24 -41.09 -31.44
C ALA A 849 -30.00 -41.67 -30.22
N SER A 850 -30.70 -40.82 -29.46
CA SER A 850 -31.37 -41.25 -28.23
C SER A 850 -32.51 -42.26 -28.50
N PRO A 851 -32.76 -43.22 -27.60
CA PRO A 851 -33.87 -44.17 -27.74
C PRO A 851 -35.24 -43.46 -27.88
N GLU A 852 -35.43 -42.34 -27.18
CA GLU A 852 -36.66 -41.54 -27.25
C GLU A 852 -36.85 -40.92 -28.64
N PHE A 853 -35.80 -40.35 -29.22
CA PHE A 853 -35.86 -39.80 -30.57
C PHE A 853 -36.04 -40.89 -31.62
N GLN A 854 -35.36 -42.03 -31.49
CA GLN A 854 -35.50 -43.15 -32.42
C GLN A 854 -36.89 -43.79 -32.36
N ALA A 855 -37.48 -43.91 -31.16
CA ALA A 855 -38.86 -44.37 -31.01
C ALA A 855 -39.87 -43.41 -31.65
N ARG A 856 -39.61 -42.09 -31.58
CA ARG A 856 -40.52 -41.05 -32.09
C ARG A 856 -40.34 -40.75 -33.58
N TYR A 857 -39.11 -40.77 -34.11
CA TYR A 857 -38.79 -40.32 -35.48
C TYR A 857 -37.97 -41.32 -36.31
N GLY A 858 -37.45 -42.39 -35.71
CA GLY A 858 -36.57 -43.37 -36.38
C GLY A 858 -37.23 -44.14 -37.53
N ALA A 859 -38.56 -44.18 -37.59
CA ALA A 859 -39.32 -44.79 -38.69
C ALA A 859 -39.82 -43.79 -39.76
N LEU A 860 -39.56 -42.49 -39.61
CA LEU A 860 -40.05 -41.48 -40.55
C LEU A 860 -39.19 -41.44 -41.83
N SER A 861 -39.83 -41.22 -42.97
CA SER A 861 -39.13 -40.82 -44.19
C SER A 861 -38.47 -39.46 -44.00
N ASN A 862 -37.42 -39.14 -44.78
CA ASN A 862 -36.77 -37.82 -44.71
C ASN A 862 -37.77 -36.68 -44.96
N GLN A 863 -38.77 -36.91 -45.81
CA GLN A 863 -39.85 -35.96 -46.04
C GLN A 863 -40.74 -35.77 -44.80
N ALA A 864 -41.20 -36.85 -44.18
CA ALA A 864 -42.01 -36.75 -42.98
C ALA A 864 -41.23 -36.12 -41.80
N PHE A 865 -39.92 -36.37 -41.71
CA PHE A 865 -39.07 -35.74 -40.68
C PHE A 865 -38.95 -34.22 -40.87
N VAL A 866 -38.70 -33.77 -42.10
CA VAL A 866 -38.64 -32.34 -42.43
C VAL A 866 -39.98 -31.66 -42.17
N GLU A 867 -41.09 -32.27 -42.61
CA GLU A 867 -42.44 -31.75 -42.37
C GLU A 867 -42.75 -31.58 -40.87
N GLN A 868 -42.25 -32.47 -40.01
CA GLN A 868 -42.39 -32.34 -38.56
C GLN A 868 -41.53 -31.22 -37.98
N LEU A 869 -40.29 -31.00 -38.46
CA LEU A 869 -39.47 -29.87 -38.03
C LEU A 869 -40.10 -28.52 -38.40
N TYR A 870 -40.71 -28.41 -39.58
CA TYR A 870 -41.47 -27.20 -39.93
C TYR A 870 -42.65 -26.98 -38.98
N ARG A 871 -43.34 -28.05 -38.57
CA ARG A 871 -44.46 -27.95 -37.63
C ARG A 871 -44.02 -27.62 -36.20
N PHE A 872 -43.00 -28.28 -35.67
CA PHE A 872 -42.57 -28.07 -34.27
C PHE A 872 -41.71 -26.82 -34.11
N CYS A 873 -40.73 -26.61 -34.98
CA CYS A 873 -39.82 -25.49 -34.83
C CYS A 873 -40.39 -24.18 -35.39
N LEU A 874 -41.28 -24.25 -36.40
CA LEU A 874 -41.73 -23.06 -37.13
C LEU A 874 -43.25 -22.83 -37.04
N ASP A 875 -43.98 -23.68 -36.28
CA ASP A 875 -45.45 -23.64 -36.08
C ASP A 875 -46.26 -23.46 -37.38
N ARG A 876 -45.80 -24.09 -38.47
CA ARG A 876 -46.46 -24.01 -39.77
C ARG A 876 -46.24 -25.26 -40.61
N GLU A 877 -47.09 -25.44 -41.62
CA GLU A 877 -46.79 -26.38 -42.69
C GLU A 877 -45.74 -25.77 -43.63
N GLY A 878 -44.68 -26.53 -43.91
CA GLY A 878 -43.67 -26.11 -44.88
C GLY A 878 -44.28 -26.01 -46.28
N ASP A 879 -43.88 -25.00 -47.05
CA ASP A 879 -44.24 -24.96 -48.46
C ASP A 879 -43.49 -26.06 -49.24
N ALA A 880 -44.05 -26.48 -50.37
CA ALA A 880 -43.53 -27.60 -51.15
C ALA A 880 -42.08 -27.38 -51.64
N ALA A 881 -41.64 -26.12 -51.82
CA ALA A 881 -40.29 -25.81 -52.26
C ALA A 881 -39.29 -25.90 -51.10
N GLY A 882 -39.65 -25.38 -49.91
CA GLY A 882 -38.85 -25.46 -48.69
C GLY A 882 -38.65 -26.90 -48.22
N ILE A 883 -39.72 -27.70 -48.21
CA ILE A 883 -39.63 -29.13 -47.87
C ILE A 883 -38.70 -29.85 -48.86
N ALA A 884 -38.86 -29.62 -50.17
CA ALA A 884 -38.03 -30.27 -51.18
C ALA A 884 -36.54 -29.97 -51.03
N VAL A 885 -36.17 -28.73 -50.67
CA VAL A 885 -34.77 -28.33 -50.43
C VAL A 885 -34.17 -29.09 -49.24
N GLN A 886 -34.86 -29.13 -48.10
CA GLN A 886 -34.34 -29.78 -46.90
C GLN A 886 -34.34 -31.31 -47.01
N VAL A 887 -35.34 -31.88 -47.67
CA VAL A 887 -35.38 -33.32 -47.98
C VAL A 887 -34.24 -33.71 -48.91
N ASN A 888 -33.96 -32.89 -49.93
CA ASN A 888 -32.83 -33.13 -50.80
C ASN A 888 -31.51 -33.06 -50.01
N ALA A 889 -31.35 -32.09 -49.10
CA ALA A 889 -30.17 -32.00 -48.24
C ALA A 889 -29.94 -33.27 -47.40
N LEU A 890 -30.99 -33.84 -46.79
CA LEU A 890 -30.91 -35.13 -46.08
C LEU A 890 -30.56 -36.28 -47.02
N ASN A 891 -31.14 -36.33 -48.22
CA ASN A 891 -30.88 -37.37 -49.20
C ASN A 891 -29.46 -37.28 -49.81
N THR A 892 -28.86 -36.10 -49.82
CA THR A 892 -27.51 -35.84 -50.36
C THR A 892 -26.41 -35.85 -49.29
N GLY A 893 -26.72 -36.15 -48.03
CA GLY A 893 -25.73 -36.47 -47.01
C GLY A 893 -25.73 -35.60 -45.74
N THR A 894 -26.62 -34.61 -45.61
CA THR A 894 -26.79 -33.90 -44.34
C THR A 894 -27.39 -34.84 -43.29
N SER A 895 -26.82 -34.88 -42.09
CA SER A 895 -27.35 -35.73 -41.01
C SER A 895 -28.62 -35.12 -40.42
N ARG A 896 -29.50 -35.95 -39.87
CA ARG A 896 -30.69 -35.46 -39.14
C ARG A 896 -30.31 -34.59 -37.94
N ALA A 897 -29.20 -34.87 -37.28
CA ALA A 897 -28.69 -34.06 -36.17
C ALA A 897 -28.26 -32.66 -36.62
N ALA A 898 -27.58 -32.55 -37.77
CA ALA A 898 -27.19 -31.27 -38.33
C ALA A 898 -28.41 -30.46 -38.78
N LEU A 899 -29.42 -31.13 -39.35
CA LEU A 899 -30.66 -30.47 -39.74
C LEU A 899 -31.50 -30.05 -38.52
N LEU A 900 -31.58 -30.90 -37.50
CA LEU A 900 -32.25 -30.62 -36.23
C LEU A 900 -31.64 -29.41 -35.54
N LEU A 901 -30.31 -29.34 -35.45
CA LEU A 901 -29.60 -28.18 -34.92
C LEU A 901 -29.85 -26.92 -35.76
N ALA A 902 -29.89 -27.04 -37.08
CA ALA A 902 -30.16 -25.92 -37.96
C ALA A 902 -31.60 -25.38 -37.82
N PHE A 903 -32.57 -26.24 -37.54
CA PHE A 903 -33.94 -25.83 -37.25
C PHE A 903 -34.08 -25.28 -35.82
N SER A 904 -33.42 -25.90 -34.83
CA SER A 904 -33.45 -25.44 -33.44
C SER A 904 -32.87 -24.05 -33.26
N GLU A 905 -31.84 -23.73 -34.04
CA GLU A 905 -31.19 -22.42 -34.04
C GLU A 905 -31.68 -21.50 -35.17
N SER A 906 -32.77 -21.87 -35.84
CA SER A 906 -33.33 -21.01 -36.89
C SER A 906 -33.91 -19.73 -36.27
N PRO A 907 -33.74 -18.54 -36.91
CA PRO A 907 -34.25 -17.28 -36.37
C PRO A 907 -35.75 -17.29 -36.07
N GLU A 908 -36.52 -18.02 -36.86
CA GLU A 908 -37.96 -18.20 -36.66
C GLU A 908 -38.27 -19.07 -35.42
N HIS A 909 -37.55 -20.18 -35.19
CA HIS A 909 -37.77 -21.02 -34.00
C HIS A 909 -37.28 -20.34 -32.71
N VAL A 910 -36.17 -19.61 -32.79
CA VAL A 910 -35.69 -18.75 -31.71
C VAL A 910 -36.75 -17.72 -31.33
N ALA A 911 -37.38 -17.08 -32.32
CA ALA A 911 -38.45 -16.11 -32.08
C ALA A 911 -39.73 -16.76 -31.50
N LEU A 912 -40.08 -17.98 -31.92
CA LEU A 912 -41.26 -18.70 -31.41
C LEU A 912 -41.08 -19.21 -29.98
N THR A 913 -39.86 -19.60 -29.60
CA THR A 913 -39.57 -20.13 -28.27
C THR A 913 -39.21 -19.04 -27.28
N ALA A 914 -38.71 -17.88 -27.71
CA ALA A 914 -38.36 -16.75 -26.83
C ALA A 914 -39.43 -16.39 -25.77
N PRO A 915 -40.76 -16.37 -26.07
CA PRO A 915 -41.80 -16.08 -25.09
C PRO A 915 -42.03 -17.18 -24.04
N LEU A 916 -41.56 -18.41 -24.27
CA LEU A 916 -41.68 -19.52 -23.33
C LEU A 916 -40.67 -19.41 -22.17
N TRP A 917 -39.65 -18.56 -22.31
CA TRP A 917 -38.54 -18.37 -21.36
C TRP A 917 -38.69 -17.12 -20.49
N SER A 918 -39.54 -16.17 -20.89
CA SER A 918 -39.76 -14.91 -20.17
C SER A 918 -40.75 -15.02 -19.00
N GLY A 919 -41.21 -16.22 -18.64
CA GLY A 919 -42.30 -16.43 -17.68
C GLY A 919 -41.99 -17.33 -16.48
N GLY A 920 -40.75 -17.76 -16.30
CA GLY A 920 -40.45 -18.83 -15.35
C GLY A 920 -41.04 -20.17 -15.80
N ILE A 921 -40.45 -21.26 -15.31
CA ILE A 921 -40.90 -22.64 -15.54
C ILE A 921 -42.42 -22.72 -15.33
N ARG A 922 -43.21 -22.94 -16.39
CA ARG A 922 -44.56 -23.46 -16.21
C ARG A 922 -44.40 -24.83 -15.57
N THR A 923 -44.83 -24.96 -14.32
CA THR A 923 -45.38 -26.22 -13.85
C THR A 923 -46.45 -26.63 -14.85
N ILE A 924 -46.16 -27.67 -15.64
CA ILE A 924 -47.23 -28.46 -16.24
C ILE A 924 -47.89 -29.16 -15.04
N ASP A 925 -48.96 -28.58 -14.52
CA ASP A 925 -50.04 -29.43 -14.05
C ASP A 925 -51.43 -28.83 -14.29
N ALA A 926 -52.28 -29.72 -14.80
CA ALA A 926 -53.74 -29.71 -14.89
C ALA A 926 -54.48 -28.72 -15.82
N ALA A 927 -54.88 -29.29 -16.98
CA ALA A 927 -56.28 -29.46 -17.42
C ALA A 927 -56.82 -28.58 -18.56
N PHE A 928 -56.77 -29.12 -19.79
CA PHE A 928 -57.85 -29.04 -20.78
C PHE A 928 -58.69 -30.32 -20.64
N SER A 929 -59.83 -30.27 -19.92
CA SER A 929 -61.22 -30.28 -20.43
C SER A 929 -61.52 -31.38 -21.46
N GLY A 930 -62.57 -32.20 -21.39
CA GLY A 930 -63.71 -32.33 -20.49
C GLY A 930 -64.74 -33.25 -21.15
N ALA A 931 -65.47 -34.00 -20.32
CA ALA A 931 -66.84 -34.49 -20.52
C ALA A 931 -67.16 -35.64 -21.51
N VAL A 932 -67.57 -36.76 -20.86
CA VAL A 932 -68.82 -37.53 -21.07
C VAL A 932 -68.89 -38.56 -22.20
N GLU A 933 -68.90 -39.82 -21.74
CA GLU A 933 -69.69 -41.02 -22.16
C GLU A 933 -69.83 -41.32 -23.67
N GLU A 934 -69.74 -42.53 -24.18
CA GLU A 934 -69.89 -43.89 -23.68
C GLU A 934 -69.28 -44.75 -24.82
N SER A 935 -68.52 -45.82 -24.57
CA SER A 935 -69.16 -47.07 -24.21
C SER A 935 -68.15 -48.16 -23.84
N ALA A 936 -68.58 -48.91 -22.82
CA ALA A 936 -68.08 -50.16 -22.27
C ALA A 936 -66.87 -50.04 -21.30
N GLY A 937 -67.02 -50.28 -19.99
CA GLY A 937 -68.14 -50.88 -19.29
C GLY A 937 -68.10 -50.68 -17.77
N GLN A 938 -69.25 -50.22 -17.28
CA GLN A 938 -69.97 -50.56 -16.04
C GLN A 938 -69.21 -50.97 -14.76
N LYS A 939 -69.37 -50.08 -13.76
CA LYS A 939 -69.91 -50.34 -12.41
C LYS A 939 -69.86 -51.78 -11.88
N ALA A 940 -69.16 -51.95 -10.76
CA ALA A 940 -69.75 -52.21 -9.44
C ALA A 940 -68.58 -52.37 -8.44
N LEU A 941 -68.45 -51.52 -7.42
CA LEU A 941 -69.19 -51.51 -6.14
C LEU A 941 -68.76 -52.62 -5.17
N ASP A 942 -68.37 -52.13 -3.99
CA ASP A 942 -68.36 -52.76 -2.65
C ASP A 942 -67.56 -54.03 -2.41
N GLY A 943 -66.59 -53.91 -1.49
CA GLY A 943 -65.81 -55.07 -1.03
C GLY A 943 -64.76 -54.86 0.07
N GLN A 944 -65.00 -53.97 1.05
CA GLN A 944 -64.36 -54.00 2.39
C GLN A 944 -62.84 -53.72 2.48
N PRO A 945 -62.36 -53.22 3.65
CA PRO A 945 -61.14 -52.43 3.78
C PRO A 945 -59.92 -53.30 4.04
N LEU A 946 -58.74 -52.85 3.60
CA LEU A 946 -57.50 -53.20 4.28
C LEU A 946 -56.95 -51.96 4.98
N VAL A 947 -57.34 -51.82 6.24
CA VAL A 947 -56.41 -51.39 7.28
C VAL A 947 -55.38 -52.51 7.42
N LEU A 948 -54.11 -52.25 7.14
CA LEU A 948 -52.94 -52.84 7.79
C LEU A 948 -51.79 -51.83 7.57
N VAL A 949 -51.61 -50.90 8.51
CA VAL A 949 -50.68 -51.02 9.64
C VAL A 949 -49.24 -50.73 9.19
N ALA A 950 -48.74 -49.60 9.66
CA ALA A 950 -47.33 -49.45 9.95
C ALA A 950 -46.98 -50.47 11.04
N GLU A 951 -46.17 -51.46 10.70
CA GLU A 951 -45.28 -52.16 11.62
C GLU A 951 -43.94 -51.41 11.44
N ASP A 952 -43.44 -50.59 12.35
CA ASP A 952 -43.08 -50.80 13.75
C ASP A 952 -42.69 -52.22 14.15
N ASP A 953 -41.56 -52.25 14.86
CA ASP A 953 -41.11 -53.26 15.77
C ASP A 953 -40.62 -54.60 15.19
N THR A 954 -39.35 -54.90 15.45
CA THR A 954 -38.99 -55.46 16.76
C THR A 954 -37.49 -55.21 16.98
N GLY A 955 -37.02 -54.58 18.04
CA GLY A 955 -37.63 -54.34 19.33
C GLY A 955 -36.70 -54.87 20.40
N ILE A 956 -36.60 -54.12 21.50
CA ILE A 956 -36.40 -54.64 22.87
C ILE A 956 -34.92 -55.07 23.15
N ASP A 957 -34.24 -54.66 24.23
CA ASP A 957 -34.68 -54.27 25.57
C ASP A 957 -33.57 -53.50 26.29
N GLY A 958 -33.97 -52.73 27.31
CA GLY A 958 -33.29 -52.83 28.60
C GLY A 958 -32.22 -51.79 28.95
N THR A 959 -32.64 -50.53 29.04
CA THR A 959 -32.52 -49.55 30.17
C THR A 959 -31.71 -49.94 31.45
N PRO A 960 -31.54 -49.05 32.46
CA PRO A 960 -31.25 -47.60 32.52
C PRO A 960 -30.17 -47.26 33.60
N PHE A 961 -29.75 -46.00 33.78
CA PHE A 961 -29.85 -45.23 35.05
C PHE A 961 -28.96 -43.95 35.09
N GLU A 962 -29.67 -42.84 35.33
CA GLU A 962 -29.40 -41.67 36.18
C GLU A 962 -28.02 -40.99 36.25
N GLY A 963 -28.07 -39.67 36.14
CA GLY A 963 -26.95 -38.78 36.42
C GLY A 963 -26.68 -38.54 37.90
N LYS A 964 -25.53 -37.92 38.18
CA LYS A 964 -25.30 -36.84 39.17
C LYS A 964 -23.79 -36.60 39.36
N THR A 965 -23.44 -35.31 39.27
CA THR A 965 -22.51 -34.55 40.13
C THR A 965 -21.09 -35.09 40.45
N GLY A 966 -20.09 -34.25 40.14
CA GLY A 966 -19.13 -33.78 41.15
C GLY A 966 -17.67 -34.28 41.09
N MET A 967 -16.76 -33.30 41.03
CA MET A 967 -15.42 -33.23 41.64
C MET A 967 -14.32 -34.27 41.29
N ASP A 968 -13.26 -33.75 40.66
CA ASP A 968 -11.79 -33.87 40.91
C ASP A 968 -11.34 -34.67 42.17
N PRO A 969 -10.11 -35.28 42.30
CA PRO A 969 -8.87 -35.06 41.53
C PRO A 969 -7.98 -36.29 41.17
N ASP A 970 -6.94 -36.01 40.36
CA ASP A 970 -5.69 -36.76 40.10
C ASP A 970 -5.07 -37.39 41.39
N PRO A 971 -4.28 -38.51 41.38
CA PRO A 971 -2.89 -38.48 40.90
C PRO A 971 -2.23 -39.79 40.37
N GLN A 972 -1.37 -39.62 39.36
CA GLN A 972 -0.11 -40.35 39.04
C GLN A 972 -0.14 -41.83 38.56
N VAL A 973 0.58 -42.11 37.46
CA VAL A 973 1.80 -42.97 37.37
C VAL A 973 2.36 -42.97 35.93
N GLN A 974 3.64 -42.59 35.78
CA GLN A 974 4.54 -42.78 34.62
C GLN A 974 5.48 -44.00 34.87
N PRO A 975 6.44 -44.42 34.01
CA PRO A 975 6.63 -44.37 32.53
C PRO A 975 7.21 -45.67 31.85
N GLY A 976 7.12 -45.73 30.50
CA GLY A 976 8.10 -46.30 29.53
C GLY A 976 8.24 -47.83 29.31
N PRO A 977 8.99 -48.32 28.28
CA PRO A 977 9.50 -47.70 27.05
C PRO A 977 9.33 -48.56 25.76
N ALA A 978 9.75 -47.96 24.64
CA ALA A 978 9.67 -48.41 23.25
C ALA A 978 10.74 -49.43 22.78
N GLY A 979 10.48 -50.07 21.64
CA GLY A 979 11.46 -50.77 20.80
C GLY A 979 10.83 -51.45 19.57
N GLU A 980 11.10 -50.90 18.38
CA GLU A 980 11.46 -51.56 17.10
C GLU A 980 10.90 -50.84 15.84
N ASP A 981 11.85 -50.35 15.03
CA ASP A 981 11.84 -49.64 13.73
C ASP A 981 11.80 -50.68 12.54
N PRO A 982 11.81 -50.35 11.21
CA PRO A 982 11.83 -49.05 10.51
C PRO A 982 11.03 -48.89 9.18
N ALA A 983 11.09 -47.64 8.68
CA ALA A 983 11.13 -47.16 7.27
C ALA A 983 9.82 -46.74 6.54
N ASP A 984 9.57 -45.42 6.46
CA ASP A 984 9.82 -44.63 5.24
C ASP A 984 9.93 -43.12 5.56
N VAL A 985 10.79 -42.44 4.80
CA VAL A 985 11.45 -41.16 5.11
C VAL A 985 10.81 -39.98 4.35
N VAL A 986 10.47 -38.90 5.06
CA VAL A 986 10.34 -37.53 4.52
C VAL A 986 11.17 -36.62 5.42
N ILE A 987 12.29 -36.09 4.92
CA ILE A 987 13.14 -35.13 5.63
C ILE A 987 12.78 -33.73 5.15
N ALA A 988 12.24 -32.94 6.05
CA ALA A 988 12.28 -31.48 6.00
C ALA A 988 13.61 -31.01 6.61
N PHE A 989 14.32 -30.09 5.95
CA PHE A 989 15.46 -29.41 6.55
C PHE A 989 15.02 -28.05 7.05
N LYS A 990 14.99 -27.94 8.38
CA LYS A 990 15.15 -26.70 9.15
C LYS A 990 16.64 -26.35 9.12
N ILE A 991 17.02 -25.11 8.81
CA ILE A 991 18.38 -24.61 9.00
C ILE A 991 18.31 -23.61 10.15
N ASP A 992 18.80 -24.03 11.32
CA ASP A 992 19.19 -23.14 12.40
C ASP A 992 20.65 -22.68 12.14
N ASP A 993 20.97 -21.47 12.61
CA ASP A 993 22.24 -20.76 12.50
C ASP A 993 23.49 -21.59 12.80
N ASP A 994 24.54 -21.42 12.00
CA ASP A 994 25.91 -21.25 12.50
C ASP A 994 26.92 -20.96 11.37
N ALA A 995 27.86 -20.07 11.70
CA ALA A 995 28.95 -19.59 10.86
C ALA A 995 29.75 -20.69 10.15
N PHE A 996 30.01 -20.51 8.84
CA PHE A 996 31.07 -21.24 8.15
C PHE A 996 31.85 -20.38 7.15
N VAL A 997 33.09 -20.08 7.53
CA VAL A 997 34.16 -19.54 6.71
C VAL A 997 34.58 -20.59 5.68
N LEU A 998 34.72 -20.23 4.40
CA LEU A 998 35.46 -21.02 3.42
C LEU A 998 36.71 -20.27 2.91
N PRO A 999 37.84 -20.96 2.73
CA PRO A 999 39.16 -20.36 2.56
C PRO A 999 39.54 -20.13 1.09
N ALA A 1000 40.45 -19.19 0.89
CA ALA A 1000 41.14 -18.95 -0.37
C ALA A 1000 42.04 -20.12 -0.78
N GLN A 1001 42.08 -20.45 -2.09
CA GLN A 1001 43.32 -20.79 -2.81
C GLN A 1001 43.16 -20.80 -4.35
N ASP A 1002 43.89 -19.87 -4.95
CA ASP A 1002 44.76 -19.96 -6.13
C ASP A 1002 44.27 -20.42 -7.53
N ALA A 1003 44.46 -19.44 -8.44
CA ALA A 1003 45.10 -19.52 -9.74
C ALA A 1003 44.19 -19.48 -10.98
N LEU A 1004 44.19 -18.33 -11.69
CA LEU A 1004 44.91 -18.17 -12.96
C LEU A 1004 44.95 -16.68 -13.39
N GLU A 1005 46.13 -16.32 -13.89
CA GLU A 1005 46.73 -15.05 -14.36
C GLU A 1005 45.93 -14.07 -15.26
N PRO A 1006 46.45 -12.83 -15.48
CA PRO A 1006 45.67 -11.62 -15.76
C PRO A 1006 45.47 -11.35 -17.26
N LEU A 1007 44.30 -10.81 -17.61
CA LEU A 1007 44.07 -10.22 -18.94
C LEU A 1007 44.41 -8.72 -18.89
N VAL A 1008 45.57 -8.37 -19.45
CA VAL A 1008 45.91 -7.00 -19.83
C VAL A 1008 45.09 -6.63 -21.08
N LEU A 1009 44.31 -5.55 -21.01
CA LEU A 1009 43.83 -4.84 -22.19
C LEU A 1009 44.29 -3.37 -22.16
N PRO A 1010 44.62 -2.78 -23.32
CA PRO A 1010 45.44 -1.57 -23.43
C PRO A 1010 44.61 -0.28 -23.50
N ASP A 1011 45.30 0.83 -23.25
CA ASP A 1011 44.88 2.22 -23.46
C ASP A 1011 44.01 2.43 -24.71
N VAL A 1012 42.88 3.12 -24.55
CA VAL A 1012 42.28 3.94 -25.62
C VAL A 1012 41.86 5.28 -25.05
N GLU A 1013 42.69 6.29 -25.32
CA GLU A 1013 42.32 7.70 -25.32
C GLU A 1013 41.22 7.98 -26.35
N GLY A 1014 40.25 8.84 -26.02
CA GLY A 1014 39.36 9.41 -27.03
C GLY A 1014 38.07 9.99 -26.46
N GLY A 1015 38.12 11.23 -25.98
CA GLY A 1015 36.91 11.99 -25.69
C GLY A 1015 36.14 12.37 -26.95
N LEU A 1016 34.82 12.54 -26.82
CA LEU A 1016 34.07 13.76 -27.13
C LEU A 1016 32.57 13.58 -26.75
N PRO A 1017 31.83 14.69 -26.50
CA PRO A 1017 30.58 14.72 -25.74
C PRO A 1017 29.33 14.81 -26.63
N MET A 1018 28.19 14.26 -26.21
CA MET A 1018 26.88 14.62 -26.80
C MET A 1018 25.72 14.60 -25.77
N PRO A 1019 24.68 15.45 -25.95
CA PRO A 1019 23.64 15.74 -24.96
C PRO A 1019 22.28 15.10 -25.30
N PHE A 1020 21.49 14.71 -24.28
CA PHE A 1020 20.04 14.44 -24.38
C PHE A 1020 19.42 14.81 -23.02
N GLY A 1021 18.27 15.48 -22.87
CA GLY A 1021 17.18 15.72 -23.81
C GLY A 1021 15.99 14.82 -23.49
N GLY A 1022 15.18 15.18 -22.47
CA GLY A 1022 13.76 14.86 -22.24
C GLY A 1022 13.22 13.43 -22.47
N PHE A 1023 12.77 12.79 -21.39
CA PHE A 1023 11.72 11.75 -21.38
C PHE A 1023 10.65 12.25 -20.37
N ALA A 1024 9.39 12.51 -20.72
CA ALA A 1024 8.31 11.66 -21.26
C ALA A 1024 7.76 10.67 -20.22
N SER A 1025 6.45 10.86 -19.93
CA SER A 1025 5.56 10.21 -18.95
C SER A 1025 5.54 8.67 -18.97
N PRO A 1026 5.33 7.99 -17.82
CA PRO A 1026 5.09 6.55 -17.77
C PRO A 1026 3.58 6.25 -17.84
N THR A 1027 3.10 5.90 -19.04
CA THR A 1027 1.83 5.17 -19.20
C THR A 1027 2.01 4.28 -20.42
N ASP A 1028 2.34 3.01 -20.22
CA ASP A 1028 2.07 1.91 -21.15
C ASP A 1028 2.38 0.57 -20.43
N ASP A 1029 1.31 -0.15 -20.07
CA ASP A 1029 1.34 -1.54 -19.62
C ASP A 1029 1.85 -2.46 -20.73
N TRP A 1030 2.77 -3.39 -20.40
CA TRP A 1030 3.15 -4.50 -21.28
C TRP A 1030 2.53 -5.79 -20.77
N MET A 1031 1.55 -6.34 -21.50
CA MET A 1031 1.17 -7.75 -21.37
C MET A 1031 2.16 -8.65 -22.10
N VAL A 1032 2.86 -9.53 -21.38
CA VAL A 1032 3.64 -10.64 -21.96
C VAL A 1032 2.78 -11.90 -21.95
N THR A 1033 2.42 -12.41 -23.14
CA THR A 1033 1.77 -13.73 -23.29
C THR A 1033 2.85 -14.78 -23.58
N LEU A 1034 3.01 -15.78 -22.72
CA LEU A 1034 3.93 -16.92 -22.97
C LEU A 1034 3.18 -18.07 -23.67
N PRO A 1035 3.74 -18.68 -24.73
CA PRO A 1035 3.13 -19.84 -25.37
C PRO A 1035 3.43 -21.13 -24.58
N VAL A 1036 2.40 -21.96 -24.38
CA VAL A 1036 2.48 -23.30 -23.77
C VAL A 1036 2.54 -24.35 -24.87
N ASN A 1037 3.42 -25.36 -24.75
CA ASN A 1037 3.41 -26.52 -25.64
C ASN A 1037 2.28 -27.50 -25.27
N ASN A 1038 1.86 -28.33 -26.24
CA ASN A 1038 0.70 -29.24 -26.14
C ASN A 1038 0.80 -30.38 -25.11
N ASP A 1039 1.85 -30.41 -24.28
CA ASP A 1039 2.05 -31.36 -23.19
C ASP A 1039 2.08 -30.71 -21.79
N GLY A 1040 1.81 -29.40 -21.69
CA GLY A 1040 1.52 -28.74 -20.41
C GLY A 1040 2.72 -28.50 -19.49
N ALA A 1041 3.96 -28.61 -20.00
CA ALA A 1041 5.16 -28.20 -19.27
C ALA A 1041 5.65 -26.80 -19.72
N LEU A 1042 6.04 -25.97 -18.75
CA LEU A 1042 6.76 -24.72 -18.97
C LEU A 1042 8.16 -25.02 -19.50
N SER A 1043 8.57 -24.39 -20.60
CA SER A 1043 9.96 -24.48 -21.08
C SER A 1043 10.86 -23.57 -20.23
N ASP A 1044 11.73 -24.18 -19.44
CA ASP A 1044 12.76 -23.57 -18.58
C ASP A 1044 13.82 -22.74 -19.37
N PRO A 1045 14.73 -21.96 -18.72
CA PRO A 1045 14.54 -20.61 -18.20
C PRO A 1045 15.28 -19.52 -19.04
N PHE A 1046 14.75 -18.29 -19.00
CA PHE A 1046 15.32 -16.96 -19.37
C PHE A 1046 16.39 -16.85 -20.51
N PRO A 1047 16.12 -16.09 -21.59
CA PRO A 1047 17.09 -15.86 -22.65
C PRO A 1047 18.12 -14.79 -22.25
N TRP A 1048 19.33 -15.22 -21.95
CA TRP A 1048 20.51 -14.37 -21.93
C TRP A 1048 20.89 -13.97 -23.36
N HIS A 1049 20.78 -12.69 -23.72
CA HIS A 1049 21.19 -12.18 -25.05
C HIS A 1049 22.46 -11.33 -24.96
N ARG A 1050 23.45 -11.64 -25.80
CA ARG A 1050 24.69 -10.86 -25.99
C ARG A 1050 24.52 -9.96 -27.22
N THR A 1051 24.51 -8.64 -27.05
CA THR A 1051 24.64 -7.69 -28.18
C THR A 1051 26.10 -7.59 -28.59
N ALA A 1052 26.37 -7.62 -29.89
CA ALA A 1052 27.74 -7.50 -30.40
C ALA A 1052 28.22 -6.05 -30.21
N GLY A 1053 29.04 -5.80 -29.20
CA GLY A 1053 29.75 -4.52 -29.07
C GLY A 1053 30.24 -4.11 -27.67
N GLU A 1054 29.69 -4.63 -26.57
CA GLU A 1054 30.02 -4.15 -25.22
C GLU A 1054 30.04 -5.32 -24.21
N ASP A 1055 31.04 -5.35 -23.32
CA ASP A 1055 31.25 -6.42 -22.33
C ASP A 1055 30.45 -6.11 -21.04
N GLY A 1056 29.26 -6.69 -20.91
CA GLY A 1056 28.47 -6.68 -19.68
C GLY A 1056 27.11 -7.36 -19.86
N TRP A 1057 26.70 -8.18 -18.90
CA TRP A 1057 25.35 -8.74 -18.84
C TRP A 1057 24.46 -7.80 -18.02
N MET A 1058 23.24 -7.48 -18.48
CA MET A 1058 22.24 -6.75 -17.70
C MET A 1058 20.99 -7.61 -17.50
N LEU A 1059 20.48 -7.63 -16.27
CA LEU A 1059 19.17 -8.17 -15.89
C LEU A 1059 18.15 -7.02 -16.00
N HIS A 1060 16.95 -7.27 -16.55
CA HIS A 1060 15.90 -6.27 -16.71
C HIS A 1060 14.83 -6.42 -15.63
#